data_AF-A0A8C4HVM8-F1
#
_entry.id   AF-A0A8C4HVM8-F1
#
_cell.length_a   1.000
_cell.length_b   1.000
_cell.length_c   1.000
_cell.angle_alpha   90.00
_cell.angle_beta   90.00
_cell.angle_gamma   90.00
#
_symmetry.space_group_name_H-M   'P 1'
#
loop_
_entity.id
_entity.type
_entity.pdbx_description
1 polymer ?
#
loop_
_entity_poly.entity_id
_entity_poly.type
_entity_poly.pdbx_seq_one_letter_code
_entity_poly.pdbx_strand_id
1 'polypeptide(L)'
;MPVMKGLLAPQNTFLDTIANHFDGTHSNFLLGNAQGRYGYPIVYCSDGFCELTSFVRTEVMQKTCTCSFLHGAETNESVIQQVDKALEGQQEYQGEVCFYRKNGNPFWCLLDIVPIKNEKGEVVLFLLSFKDVSESYGKSHHFSQGEGEAWPHAFNNSQERGRTILHQMTNLFTKRGKRKLTNSVFQKPSLPEYKVAAVKKSRFILLHYSISKALWDWLILLATFYVAVAVPYDICFVNHDEGSDHHSLVSRSTIGSDIAVEMLFILDIILNFRTTYVSQSGQVVYDARSIYLHYCTTWFFVDLIAALPFDLLYAFNITVTSLVHLLKTVRLLRLLRLLQKLDRYSQYSAVVLTLLMSVFALLAHWMACVWYVIGRKEIESSDPVTWDIGWLQELGKRLETPYINSTMGGPSIPSAYIASLYFTLSSLTSVGFGNVCANTDAEKIFSICIMLMGALMHAVVFGNVTAIIQRMYSRRSLYHTRMKDLKDFIRVHRLPQQLKQRMLEYFQATWSVNNGINANELLHDFPDELRADIAMHLNKDILQLPVFERASRGCLRSLSLHIKTSFCAPGEYLIRHGDALQANYFVCSGSLEVLKDGMVLAILGKGDLIGADLPENDLVIKTNADVKALTYCDLQYISVRALREVLGLYPEYGSRFSSDIHHNLTYNLREGTPPYCIFWPYPYTDIKGILLKKKKRNLATLRLLQLPLNVNNNT
;
A
#
# COMPACT_ATOMS: atom_id res chain seq x y z
N MET A 1 2.70 5.18 10.82
CA MET A 1 1.80 4.52 9.83
C MET A 1 2.55 4.41 8.52
N PRO A 2 2.52 3.28 7.78
CA PRO A 2 3.15 3.19 6.45
C PRO A 2 2.75 4.38 5.58
N VAL A 3 3.65 4.88 4.72
CA VAL A 3 3.35 6.03 3.85
C VAL A 3 2.08 5.67 3.11
N MET A 4 1.01 6.46 3.33
CA MET A 4 -0.26 6.21 2.66
C MET A 4 0.03 6.21 1.16
N LYS A 5 -0.05 5.05 0.53
CA LYS A 5 0.18 4.90 -0.93
C LYS A 5 -0.95 5.55 -1.74
N GLY A 6 -1.95 6.11 -1.06
CA GLY A 6 -3.21 6.56 -1.60
C GLY A 6 -4.12 5.41 -2.04
N LEU A 7 -5.39 5.72 -2.27
CA LEU A 7 -6.35 4.80 -2.88
C LEU A 7 -5.96 4.59 -4.35
N LEU A 8 -5.24 3.49 -4.62
CA LEU A 8 -4.75 3.10 -5.95
C LEU A 8 -5.67 2.12 -6.68
N ALA A 9 -6.87 1.87 -6.13
CA ALA A 9 -7.79 0.89 -6.67
C ALA A 9 -8.08 1.26 -8.15
N PRO A 10 -7.86 0.34 -9.09
CA PRO A 10 -8.18 0.60 -10.47
C PRO A 10 -9.71 0.71 -10.57
N GLN A 11 -10.18 1.93 -10.76
CA GLN A 11 -11.60 2.21 -10.83
C GLN A 11 -12.06 2.05 -12.27
N ASN A 12 -13.22 1.42 -12.45
CA ASN A 12 -13.96 1.52 -13.70
C ASN A 12 -14.56 2.92 -13.79
N THR A 13 -13.74 3.93 -14.09
CA THR A 13 -14.18 5.32 -14.34
C THR A 13 -14.89 5.45 -15.69
N PHE A 14 -15.37 4.35 -16.26
CA PHE A 14 -16.00 4.29 -17.58
C PHE A 14 -17.24 5.19 -17.62
N LEU A 15 -18.12 5.07 -16.61
CA LEU A 15 -19.30 5.93 -16.49
C LEU A 15 -18.92 7.40 -16.26
N ASP A 16 -17.94 7.69 -15.41
CA ASP A 16 -17.46 9.06 -15.17
C ASP A 16 -16.83 9.67 -16.44
N THR A 17 -16.12 8.85 -17.23
CA THR A 17 -15.52 9.28 -18.49
C THR A 17 -16.59 9.61 -19.52
N ILE A 18 -17.66 8.81 -19.59
CA ILE A 18 -18.82 9.10 -20.43
C ILE A 18 -19.51 10.38 -19.91
N ALA A 19 -19.86 10.46 -18.63
CA ALA A 19 -20.53 11.63 -18.06
C ALA A 19 -19.74 12.95 -18.28
N ASN A 20 -18.41 12.92 -18.13
CA ASN A 20 -17.54 14.07 -18.38
C ASN A 20 -17.37 14.40 -19.87
N HIS A 21 -17.50 13.41 -20.76
CA HIS A 21 -17.39 13.60 -22.20
C HIS A 21 -18.71 14.08 -22.83
N PHE A 22 -19.84 13.82 -22.16
CA PHE A 22 -21.17 14.26 -22.57
C PHE A 22 -21.67 15.38 -21.63
N ASP A 23 -20.96 16.52 -21.60
CA ASP A 23 -21.34 17.82 -20.98
C ASP A 23 -22.26 17.76 -19.73
N GLY A 24 -21.90 16.93 -18.75
CA GLY A 24 -22.61 16.88 -17.47
C GLY A 24 -24.02 16.29 -17.57
N THR A 25 -24.76 16.41 -16.47
CA THR A 25 -26.01 15.72 -16.09
C THR A 25 -27.20 15.76 -17.06
N HIS A 26 -27.05 16.34 -18.26
CA HIS A 26 -28.12 16.49 -19.26
C HIS A 26 -27.94 15.64 -20.52
N SER A 27 -27.05 14.66 -20.49
CA SER A 27 -26.89 13.72 -21.61
C SER A 27 -27.90 12.58 -21.54
N ASN A 28 -28.64 12.38 -22.63
CA ASN A 28 -29.69 11.37 -22.73
C ASN A 28 -29.11 10.11 -23.37
N PHE A 29 -28.63 9.17 -22.57
CA PHE A 29 -28.08 7.90 -23.05
C PHE A 29 -28.49 6.67 -22.24
N LEU A 30 -28.38 5.50 -22.87
CA LEU A 30 -28.55 4.16 -22.31
C LEU A 30 -27.30 3.31 -22.55
N LEU A 31 -27.06 2.35 -21.65
CA LEU A 31 -26.08 1.28 -21.89
C LEU A 31 -26.76 -0.07 -21.92
N GLY A 32 -26.45 -0.84 -22.96
CA GLY A 32 -26.93 -2.20 -23.16
C GLY A 32 -25.84 -3.24 -23.04
N ASN A 33 -26.16 -4.43 -22.54
CA ASN A 33 -25.22 -5.57 -22.58
C ASN A 33 -25.24 -6.22 -23.97
N ALA A 34 -24.09 -6.22 -24.66
CA ALA A 34 -23.95 -6.81 -25.99
C ALA A 34 -23.86 -8.35 -25.97
N GLN A 35 -23.56 -8.95 -24.83
CA GLN A 35 -23.38 -10.40 -24.64
C GLN A 35 -24.59 -11.09 -24.00
N GLY A 36 -25.69 -10.36 -23.76
CA GLY A 36 -26.89 -10.91 -23.15
C GLY A 36 -27.53 -11.99 -24.04
N ARG A 37 -27.81 -13.17 -23.48
CA ARG A 37 -28.47 -14.28 -24.19
C ARG A 37 -29.92 -14.01 -24.63
N TYR A 38 -30.52 -12.91 -24.16
CA TYR A 38 -31.90 -12.52 -24.42
C TYR A 38 -32.00 -11.02 -24.75
N GLY A 39 -31.92 -10.66 -26.04
CA GLY A 39 -32.39 -9.38 -26.57
C GLY A 39 -31.64 -8.09 -26.15
N TYR A 40 -30.33 -8.17 -25.90
CA TYR A 40 -29.48 -7.01 -25.54
C TYR A 40 -30.08 -6.14 -24.41
N PRO A 41 -30.09 -6.61 -23.15
CA PRO A 41 -30.79 -5.93 -22.07
C PRO A 41 -30.09 -4.62 -21.66
N ILE A 42 -30.88 -3.61 -21.33
CA ILE A 42 -30.43 -2.32 -20.81
C ILE A 42 -29.94 -2.50 -19.37
N VAL A 43 -28.68 -2.11 -19.12
CA VAL A 43 -27.97 -2.20 -17.84
C VAL A 43 -27.75 -0.85 -17.17
N TYR A 44 -27.98 0.26 -17.87
CA TYR A 44 -27.92 1.60 -17.31
C TYR A 44 -28.76 2.59 -18.12
N CYS A 45 -29.37 3.55 -17.44
CA CYS A 45 -29.97 4.74 -18.06
C CYS A 45 -29.56 6.01 -17.30
N SER A 46 -29.21 7.04 -18.06
CA SER A 46 -28.94 8.40 -17.56
C SER A 46 -30.21 9.08 -17.01
N ASP A 47 -30.02 10.06 -16.13
CA ASP A 47 -31.13 10.88 -15.61
C ASP A 47 -31.80 11.70 -16.72
N GLY A 48 -31.00 12.28 -17.64
CA GLY A 48 -31.52 12.99 -18.81
C GLY A 48 -32.41 12.14 -19.72
N PHE A 49 -32.10 10.85 -19.91
CA PHE A 49 -32.99 9.93 -20.63
C PHE A 49 -34.33 9.74 -19.90
N CYS A 50 -34.31 9.64 -18.57
CA CYS A 50 -35.53 9.50 -17.76
C CYS A 50 -36.40 10.76 -17.85
N GLU A 51 -35.78 11.95 -17.82
CA GLU A 51 -36.47 13.23 -18.03
C GLU A 51 -37.08 13.33 -19.44
N LEU A 52 -36.32 12.95 -20.47
CA LEU A 52 -36.77 12.97 -21.87
C LEU A 52 -37.98 12.05 -22.09
N THR A 53 -37.90 10.81 -21.64
CA THR A 53 -38.93 9.80 -21.93
C THR A 53 -40.06 9.78 -20.89
N SER A 54 -39.85 10.43 -19.74
CA SER A 54 -40.72 10.39 -18.55
C SER A 54 -40.89 9.00 -17.94
N PHE A 55 -40.03 8.04 -18.32
CA PHE A 55 -39.96 6.72 -17.68
C PHE A 55 -38.99 6.75 -16.49
N VAL A 56 -39.31 5.98 -15.46
CA VAL A 56 -38.42 5.82 -14.30
C VAL A 56 -37.36 4.76 -14.61
N ARG A 57 -36.15 4.91 -14.07
CA ARG A 57 -35.03 3.95 -14.26
C ARG A 57 -35.44 2.49 -14.06
N THR A 58 -36.25 2.17 -13.04
CA THR A 58 -36.75 0.81 -12.77
C THR A 58 -37.61 0.23 -13.90
N GLU A 59 -38.30 1.07 -14.67
CA GLU A 59 -39.14 0.66 -15.80
C GLU A 59 -38.34 0.49 -17.10
N VAL A 60 -37.12 1.03 -17.15
CA VAL A 60 -36.23 1.01 -18.32
C VAL A 60 -35.20 -0.11 -18.23
N MET A 61 -34.67 -0.35 -17.04
CA MET A 61 -33.69 -1.42 -16.77
C MET A 61 -34.26 -2.80 -17.15
N GLN A 62 -33.43 -3.68 -17.70
CA GLN A 62 -33.79 -5.02 -18.21
C GLN A 62 -34.71 -5.05 -19.45
N LYS A 63 -35.17 -3.92 -19.98
CA LYS A 63 -35.79 -3.88 -21.31
C LYS A 63 -34.74 -3.99 -22.41
N THR A 64 -35.17 -4.29 -23.63
CA THR A 64 -34.28 -4.47 -24.78
C THR A 64 -33.75 -3.13 -25.30
N CYS A 65 -32.50 -3.11 -25.78
CA CYS A 65 -31.90 -1.93 -26.42
C CYS A 65 -32.62 -1.49 -27.70
N THR A 66 -33.46 -2.34 -28.28
CA THR A 66 -34.34 -2.00 -29.40
C THR A 66 -35.40 -0.97 -29.02
N CYS A 67 -35.55 -0.65 -27.73
CA CYS A 67 -36.43 0.38 -27.20
C CYS A 67 -37.91 0.21 -27.60
N SER A 68 -38.38 -1.05 -27.67
CA SER A 68 -39.75 -1.39 -28.05
C SER A 68 -40.84 -0.70 -27.22
N PHE A 69 -40.54 -0.35 -25.97
CA PHE A 69 -41.43 0.38 -25.07
C PHE A 69 -41.61 1.87 -25.40
N LEU A 70 -40.79 2.42 -26.31
CA LEU A 70 -40.92 3.77 -26.84
C LEU A 70 -41.61 3.80 -28.22
N HIS A 71 -41.96 2.64 -28.78
CA HIS A 71 -42.61 2.59 -30.10
C HIS A 71 -44.10 2.97 -29.98
N GLY A 72 -44.63 3.60 -31.03
CA GLY A 72 -46.06 3.89 -31.16
C GLY A 72 -46.50 3.88 -32.61
N ALA A 73 -47.70 4.43 -32.88
CA ALA A 73 -48.36 4.28 -34.19
C ALA A 73 -47.59 4.91 -35.36
N GLU A 74 -46.84 5.98 -35.10
CA GLU A 74 -46.05 6.72 -36.10
C GLU A 74 -44.58 6.25 -36.20
N THR A 75 -44.18 5.24 -35.44
CA THR A 75 -42.82 4.72 -35.49
C THR A 75 -42.63 3.87 -36.76
N ASN A 76 -41.68 4.25 -37.61
CA ASN A 76 -41.45 3.58 -38.89
C ASN A 76 -40.82 2.18 -38.69
N GLU A 77 -41.50 1.13 -39.15
CA GLU A 77 -41.04 -0.27 -39.07
C GLU A 77 -39.71 -0.52 -39.78
N SER A 78 -39.44 0.16 -40.90
CA SER A 78 -38.18 0.01 -41.63
C SER A 78 -36.97 0.51 -40.84
N VAL A 79 -37.18 1.51 -39.98
CA VAL A 79 -36.15 2.10 -39.12
C VAL A 79 -35.87 1.18 -37.92
N ILE A 80 -36.92 0.57 -37.35
CA ILE A 80 -36.79 -0.45 -36.28
C ILE A 80 -35.96 -1.64 -36.78
N GLN A 81 -36.25 -2.16 -37.98
CA GLN A 81 -35.48 -3.26 -38.57
C GLN A 81 -34.00 -2.91 -38.81
N GLN A 82 -33.69 -1.65 -39.13
CA GLN A 82 -32.30 -1.20 -39.26
C GLN A 82 -31.57 -1.13 -37.91
N VAL A 83 -32.26 -0.68 -36.86
CA VAL A 83 -31.74 -0.68 -35.49
C VAL A 83 -31.45 -2.11 -35.02
N ASP A 84 -32.39 -3.04 -35.23
CA ASP A 84 -32.22 -4.45 -34.88
C ASP A 84 -31.02 -5.06 -35.61
N LYS A 85 -30.93 -4.83 -36.93
CA LYS A 85 -29.80 -5.30 -37.74
C LYS A 85 -28.46 -4.70 -37.31
N ALA A 86 -28.44 -3.45 -36.83
CA ALA A 86 -27.23 -2.82 -36.34
C ALA A 86 -26.77 -3.41 -34.99
N LEU A 87 -27.71 -3.69 -34.10
CA LEU A 87 -27.42 -4.36 -32.82
C LEU A 87 -26.93 -5.80 -33.05
N GLU A 88 -27.59 -6.55 -33.94
CA GLU A 88 -27.16 -7.91 -34.32
C GLU A 88 -25.80 -7.92 -35.03
N GLY A 89 -25.60 -6.98 -35.96
CA GLY A 89 -24.35 -6.82 -36.70
C GLY A 89 -23.21 -6.21 -35.90
N GLN A 90 -23.48 -5.74 -34.66
CA GLN A 90 -22.55 -4.97 -33.83
C GLN A 90 -21.93 -3.77 -34.57
N GLN A 91 -22.76 -3.07 -35.34
CA GLN A 91 -22.37 -1.94 -36.18
C GLN A 91 -22.86 -0.62 -35.57
N GLU A 92 -22.22 0.48 -35.97
CA GLU A 92 -22.71 1.82 -35.66
C GLU A 92 -23.99 2.10 -36.45
N TYR A 93 -24.97 2.72 -35.78
CA TYR A 93 -26.22 3.13 -36.42
C TYR A 93 -26.57 4.56 -36.04
N GLN A 94 -27.03 5.32 -37.03
CA GLN A 94 -27.55 6.66 -36.81
C GLN A 94 -28.79 6.88 -37.66
N GLY A 95 -29.88 7.31 -37.03
CA GLY A 95 -31.14 7.56 -37.73
C GLY A 95 -32.14 8.34 -36.89
N GLU A 96 -33.09 8.97 -37.56
CA GLU A 96 -34.21 9.67 -36.91
C GLU A 96 -35.37 8.70 -36.70
N VAL A 97 -35.86 8.63 -35.46
CA VAL A 97 -36.94 7.73 -35.05
C VAL A 97 -37.99 8.54 -34.30
N CYS A 98 -39.27 8.34 -34.63
CA CYS A 98 -40.38 8.88 -33.85
C CYS A 98 -40.65 7.95 -32.66
N PHE A 99 -40.41 8.45 -31.46
CA PHE A 99 -40.62 7.75 -30.20
C PHE A 99 -41.78 8.37 -29.41
N TYR A 100 -42.34 7.60 -28.48
CA TYR A 100 -43.44 8.00 -27.62
C TYR A 100 -42.97 8.11 -26.18
N ARG A 101 -43.30 9.23 -25.52
CA ARG A 101 -43.08 9.41 -24.08
C ARG A 101 -44.10 8.59 -23.28
N LYS A 102 -43.86 8.42 -21.98
CA LYS A 102 -44.78 7.69 -21.09
C LYS A 102 -46.22 8.26 -21.08
N ASN A 103 -46.37 9.56 -21.31
CA ASN A 103 -47.67 10.23 -21.41
C ASN A 103 -48.36 10.07 -22.77
N GLY A 104 -47.75 9.36 -23.73
CA GLY A 104 -48.28 9.12 -25.06
C GLY A 104 -47.94 10.18 -26.11
N ASN A 105 -47.18 11.24 -25.76
CA ASN A 105 -46.81 12.27 -26.71
C ASN A 105 -45.68 11.79 -27.64
N PRO A 106 -45.82 11.92 -28.98
CA PRO A 106 -44.77 11.61 -29.92
C PRO A 106 -43.67 12.70 -29.87
N PHE A 107 -42.41 12.29 -30.05
CA PHE A 107 -41.27 13.17 -30.22
C PHE A 107 -40.27 12.57 -31.21
N TRP A 108 -39.68 13.41 -32.05
CA TRP A 108 -38.67 12.99 -33.01
C TRP A 108 -37.31 12.95 -32.33
N CYS A 109 -36.65 11.81 -32.38
CA CYS A 109 -35.36 11.57 -31.76
C CYS A 109 -34.33 11.14 -32.79
N LEU A 110 -33.18 11.81 -32.82
CA LEU A 110 -32.00 11.30 -33.49
C LEU A 110 -31.34 10.26 -32.57
N LEU A 111 -31.44 8.99 -32.97
CA LEU A 111 -30.87 7.84 -32.27
C LEU A 111 -29.48 7.53 -32.84
N ASP A 112 -28.52 7.34 -31.94
CA ASP A 112 -27.13 7.03 -32.28
C ASP A 112 -26.64 5.85 -31.43
N ILE A 113 -26.26 4.75 -32.08
CA ILE A 113 -25.87 3.49 -31.44
C ILE A 113 -24.41 3.21 -31.74
N VAL A 114 -23.62 3.03 -30.68
CA VAL A 114 -22.18 2.77 -30.78
C VAL A 114 -21.79 1.51 -29.99
N PRO A 115 -21.17 0.49 -30.62
CA PRO A 115 -20.65 -0.67 -29.93
C PRO A 115 -19.37 -0.35 -29.15
N ILE A 116 -19.33 -0.71 -27.87
CA ILE A 116 -18.18 -0.52 -26.97
C ILE A 116 -17.42 -1.83 -26.83
N LYS A 117 -16.12 -1.77 -27.10
CA LYS A 117 -15.21 -2.93 -27.07
C LYS A 117 -14.43 -3.03 -25.75
N ASN A 118 -14.07 -4.26 -25.38
CA ASN A 118 -13.17 -4.58 -24.27
C ASN A 118 -11.68 -4.56 -24.71
N GLU A 119 -10.76 -4.87 -23.78
CA GLU A 119 -9.31 -5.01 -24.07
C GLU A 119 -8.96 -6.03 -25.15
N LYS A 120 -9.82 -7.03 -25.33
CA LYS A 120 -9.63 -8.11 -26.32
C LYS A 120 -10.24 -7.74 -27.69
N GLY A 121 -10.82 -6.55 -27.83
CA GLY A 121 -11.48 -6.10 -29.05
C GLY A 121 -12.90 -6.64 -29.25
N GLU A 122 -13.45 -7.34 -28.26
CA GLU A 122 -14.81 -7.91 -28.30
C GLU A 122 -15.82 -6.85 -27.85
N VAL A 123 -16.96 -6.76 -28.52
CA VAL A 123 -18.05 -5.85 -28.12
C VAL A 123 -18.72 -6.38 -26.86
N VAL A 124 -18.72 -5.57 -25.80
CA VAL A 124 -19.27 -5.93 -24.48
C VAL A 124 -20.51 -5.11 -24.11
N LEU A 125 -20.59 -3.87 -24.60
CA LEU A 125 -21.69 -2.95 -24.31
C LEU A 125 -22.11 -2.22 -25.59
N PHE A 126 -23.35 -1.75 -25.62
CA PHE A 126 -23.85 -0.77 -26.59
C PHE A 126 -24.12 0.55 -25.88
N LEU A 127 -23.67 1.66 -26.45
CA LEU A 127 -24.03 3.01 -26.02
C LEU A 127 -25.09 3.56 -26.99
N LEU A 128 -26.26 3.89 -26.47
CA LEU A 128 -27.34 4.49 -27.25
C LEU A 128 -27.52 5.93 -26.77
N SER A 129 -27.35 6.91 -27.66
CA SER A 129 -27.54 8.33 -27.39
C SER A 129 -28.80 8.84 -28.07
N PHE A 130 -29.57 9.65 -27.35
CA PHE A 130 -30.87 10.17 -27.76
C PHE A 130 -30.82 11.70 -27.84
N LYS A 131 -31.19 12.29 -28.97
CA LYS A 131 -31.30 13.75 -29.11
C LYS A 131 -32.67 14.13 -29.64
N ASP A 132 -33.42 14.91 -28.87
CA ASP A 132 -34.71 15.45 -29.31
C ASP A 132 -34.50 16.47 -30.44
N VAL A 133 -35.16 16.24 -31.58
CA VAL A 133 -35.11 17.07 -32.79
C VAL A 133 -36.51 17.53 -33.21
N SER A 134 -37.51 17.42 -32.32
CA SER A 134 -38.91 17.76 -32.59
C SER A 134 -39.10 19.21 -33.06
N GLU A 135 -38.35 20.17 -32.49
CA GLU A 135 -38.43 21.59 -32.89
C GLU A 135 -37.92 21.86 -34.31
N SER A 136 -36.93 21.10 -34.79
CA SER A 136 -36.41 21.23 -36.16
C SER A 136 -37.33 20.59 -37.19
N TYR A 137 -38.05 19.52 -36.81
CA TYR A 137 -38.98 18.81 -37.70
C TYR A 137 -40.26 19.62 -37.96
N GLY A 138 -40.75 20.37 -36.97
CA GLY A 138 -41.94 21.23 -37.13
C GLY A 138 -41.74 22.40 -38.11
N LYS A 139 -40.49 22.86 -38.31
CA LYS A 139 -40.19 23.99 -39.21
C LYS A 139 -40.03 23.57 -40.68
N SER A 140 -39.68 22.31 -40.97
CA SER A 140 -39.51 21.81 -42.34
C SER A 140 -40.84 21.47 -43.03
N HIS A 141 -41.86 21.05 -42.27
CA HIS A 141 -43.16 20.67 -42.83
C HIS A 141 -44.12 21.83 -43.13
N HIS A 142 -43.94 23.01 -42.52
CA HIS A 142 -44.78 24.18 -42.82
C HIS A 142 -44.44 24.89 -44.14
N PHE A 143 -43.33 24.55 -44.80
CA PHE A 143 -42.87 25.22 -46.02
C PHE A 143 -43.30 24.53 -47.33
N SER A 144 -44.02 23.41 -47.28
CA SER A 144 -44.40 22.62 -48.46
C SER A 144 -45.83 22.85 -48.99
N GLN A 145 -46.56 23.85 -48.45
CA GLN A 145 -47.83 24.31 -49.01
C GLN A 145 -47.78 25.82 -49.29
N GLY A 146 -47.33 26.18 -50.49
CA GLY A 146 -47.34 27.56 -51.01
C GLY A 146 -46.60 27.62 -52.35
N GLU A 147 -47.32 27.89 -53.42
CA GLU A 147 -46.82 27.92 -54.81
C GLU A 147 -45.85 29.08 -55.08
N GLY A 148 -44.84 28.82 -55.92
CA GLY A 148 -44.25 29.77 -56.88
C GLY A 148 -43.26 30.82 -56.38
N GLU A 149 -41.95 30.51 -56.46
CA GLU A 149 -40.88 31.32 -57.11
C GLU A 149 -39.48 30.98 -56.56
N ALA A 150 -38.51 30.88 -57.47
CA ALA A 150 -37.17 30.35 -57.22
C ALA A 150 -36.21 31.38 -56.61
N TRP A 151 -35.51 31.02 -55.52
CA TRP A 151 -34.24 31.66 -55.09
C TRP A 151 -33.26 30.62 -54.52
N PRO A 152 -32.07 30.42 -55.14
CA PRO A 152 -31.12 29.38 -54.73
C PRO A 152 -30.03 29.91 -53.80
N HIS A 153 -30.33 30.27 -52.54
CA HIS A 153 -29.26 30.58 -51.56
C HIS A 153 -29.53 30.24 -50.09
N ALA A 154 -30.68 29.65 -49.72
CA ALA A 154 -31.00 29.36 -48.31
C ALA A 154 -30.79 27.90 -47.86
N PHE A 155 -30.31 27.00 -48.74
CA PHE A 155 -30.28 25.56 -48.45
C PHE A 155 -29.05 25.08 -47.64
N ASN A 156 -28.03 25.92 -47.42
CA ASN A 156 -26.79 25.48 -46.75
C ASN A 156 -26.74 25.74 -45.22
N ASN A 157 -27.62 26.57 -44.67
CA ASN A 157 -27.52 26.96 -43.24
C ASN A 157 -28.44 26.15 -42.29
N SER A 158 -29.44 25.43 -42.80
CA SER A 158 -30.34 24.59 -41.99
C SER A 158 -29.76 23.21 -41.68
N GLN A 159 -28.74 22.76 -42.44
CA GLN A 159 -28.11 21.46 -42.28
C GLN A 159 -26.99 21.43 -41.21
N GLU A 160 -26.62 22.58 -40.63
CA GLU A 160 -25.58 22.66 -39.61
C GLU A 160 -26.07 22.50 -38.16
N ARG A 161 -27.36 22.66 -37.88
CA ARG A 161 -27.90 22.68 -36.49
C ARG A 161 -28.37 21.32 -35.95
N GLY A 162 -28.57 20.33 -36.81
CA GLY A 162 -29.10 18.99 -36.47
C GLY A 162 -28.07 17.90 -36.13
N ARG A 163 -26.86 18.23 -35.68
CA ARG A 163 -25.82 17.22 -35.37
C ARG A 163 -25.90 16.74 -33.91
N THR A 164 -25.93 15.42 -33.66
CA THR A 164 -25.62 14.86 -32.33
C THR A 164 -24.20 15.28 -31.92
N ILE A 165 -23.95 15.45 -30.61
CA ILE A 165 -22.61 15.73 -30.07
C ILE A 165 -21.60 14.67 -30.57
N LEU A 166 -22.07 13.43 -30.73
CA LEU A 166 -21.30 12.34 -31.33
C LEU A 166 -20.91 12.63 -32.79
N HIS A 167 -21.77 13.22 -33.63
CA HIS A 167 -21.43 13.54 -35.02
C HIS A 167 -20.49 14.76 -35.13
N GLN A 168 -20.51 15.70 -34.19
CA GLN A 168 -19.49 16.76 -34.13
C GLN A 168 -18.11 16.15 -33.87
N MET A 169 -18.06 15.07 -33.09
CA MET A 169 -16.88 14.22 -32.92
C MET A 169 -16.57 13.41 -34.19
N THR A 170 -17.51 12.64 -34.76
CA THR A 170 -17.29 11.78 -35.94
C THR A 170 -16.85 12.58 -37.19
N ASN A 171 -17.32 13.83 -37.36
CA ASN A 171 -16.84 14.72 -38.43
C ASN A 171 -15.45 15.31 -38.14
N LEU A 172 -15.11 15.60 -36.88
CA LEU A 172 -13.73 15.91 -36.50
C LEU A 172 -12.79 14.71 -36.74
N PHE A 173 -13.32 13.49 -36.70
CA PHE A 173 -12.58 12.24 -36.98
C PHE A 173 -12.42 11.88 -38.45
N THR A 174 -13.35 12.28 -39.33
CA THR A 174 -13.38 11.86 -40.75
C THR A 174 -12.95 12.96 -41.73
N LYS A 175 -13.19 14.26 -41.44
CA LYS A 175 -12.85 15.35 -42.39
C LYS A 175 -11.38 15.79 -42.41
N ARG A 176 -10.51 15.23 -41.56
CA ARG A 176 -9.04 15.48 -41.61
C ARG A 176 -8.26 14.48 -42.48
N GLY A 177 -8.95 13.77 -43.39
CA GLY A 177 -8.36 12.76 -44.29
C GLY A 177 -7.93 13.25 -45.68
N LYS A 178 -8.13 14.52 -46.04
CA LYS A 178 -7.72 15.06 -47.37
C LYS A 178 -7.11 16.45 -47.28
N ARG A 179 -5.97 16.58 -46.59
CA ARG A 179 -4.96 17.62 -46.86
C ARG A 179 -3.61 17.09 -46.40
N LYS A 180 -2.72 16.83 -47.37
CA LYS A 180 -1.31 16.48 -47.15
C LYS A 180 -0.67 17.58 -46.30
N LEU A 181 -0.42 17.32 -45.01
CA LEU A 181 0.62 18.01 -44.24
C LEU A 181 1.03 17.16 -43.03
N THR A 182 2.27 16.67 -43.10
CA THR A 182 3.23 16.36 -42.03
C THR A 182 2.73 15.73 -40.71
N ASN A 183 3.21 14.52 -40.48
CA ASN A 183 3.18 13.76 -39.23
C ASN A 183 3.64 14.58 -38.00
N SER A 184 2.76 14.68 -36.99
CA SER A 184 3.02 14.44 -35.55
C SER A 184 2.04 15.24 -34.65
N VAL A 185 1.64 14.63 -33.52
CA VAL A 185 1.04 15.28 -32.33
C VAL A 185 -0.47 15.61 -32.32
N PHE A 186 -1.35 14.87 -32.99
CA PHE A 186 -2.78 14.87 -32.61
C PHE A 186 -3.32 13.44 -32.48
N GLN A 187 -3.35 12.98 -31.22
CA GLN A 187 -3.98 11.73 -30.81
C GLN A 187 -5.49 11.84 -31.08
N LYS A 188 -6.04 11.00 -31.98
CA LYS A 188 -7.49 10.80 -32.11
C LYS A 188 -8.06 10.44 -30.72
N PRO A 189 -9.07 11.14 -30.17
CA PRO A 189 -9.78 10.62 -29.00
C PRO A 189 -10.40 9.26 -29.36
N SER A 190 -9.88 8.19 -28.80
CA SER A 190 -10.46 6.85 -28.93
C SER A 190 -11.74 6.78 -28.10
N LEU A 191 -12.81 6.19 -28.63
CA LEU A 191 -14.00 5.80 -27.87
C LEU A 191 -13.58 5.15 -26.53
N PRO A 192 -14.20 5.49 -25.40
CA PRO A 192 -13.87 4.87 -24.13
C PRO A 192 -14.14 3.38 -24.23
N GLU A 193 -13.10 2.57 -24.08
CA GLU A 193 -13.24 1.11 -24.00
C GLU A 193 -13.67 0.74 -22.57
N TYR A 194 -14.49 -0.29 -22.43
CA TYR A 194 -14.87 -0.81 -21.11
C TYR A 194 -13.66 -1.55 -20.51
N LYS A 195 -12.84 -0.81 -19.76
CA LYS A 195 -11.59 -1.29 -19.15
C LYS A 195 -11.52 -0.88 -17.70
N VAL A 196 -11.00 -1.79 -16.87
CA VAL A 196 -10.44 -1.49 -15.55
C VAL A 196 -9.14 -0.73 -15.81
N ALA A 197 -9.27 0.54 -16.19
CA ALA A 197 -8.12 1.33 -16.60
C ALA A 197 -7.24 1.57 -15.38
N ALA A 198 -6.06 0.94 -15.36
CA ALA A 198 -4.97 1.46 -14.57
C ALA A 198 -4.77 2.92 -15.01
N VAL A 199 -4.87 3.86 -14.06
CA VAL A 199 -4.81 5.31 -14.32
C VAL A 199 -3.69 5.59 -15.33
N LYS A 200 -4.05 6.18 -16.49
CA LYS A 200 -3.12 6.44 -17.61
C LYS A 200 -1.89 7.17 -17.06
N LYS A 201 -0.78 6.44 -16.93
CA LYS A 201 0.49 7.00 -16.48
C LYS A 201 0.96 7.96 -17.57
N SER A 202 0.97 9.26 -17.27
CA SER A 202 1.65 10.21 -18.15
C SER A 202 3.13 9.81 -18.24
N ARG A 203 3.69 9.89 -19.46
CA ARG A 203 5.12 9.58 -19.68
C ARG A 203 5.93 10.58 -18.85
N PHE A 204 6.92 10.09 -18.10
CA PHE A 204 7.80 10.88 -17.21
C PHE A 204 7.21 11.37 -15.87
N ILE A 205 6.28 10.63 -15.26
CA ILE A 205 5.87 10.86 -13.86
C ILE A 205 6.49 9.82 -12.93
N LEU A 206 7.14 10.30 -11.86
CA LEU A 206 7.74 9.46 -10.83
C LEU A 206 6.72 9.24 -9.69
N LEU A 207 6.51 7.98 -9.31
CA LEU A 207 5.63 7.64 -8.19
C LEU A 207 6.35 7.89 -6.86
N HIS A 208 5.68 8.54 -5.91
CA HIS A 208 6.22 8.86 -4.58
C HIS A 208 6.56 7.62 -3.73
N TYR A 209 5.92 6.49 -4.02
CA TYR A 209 6.16 5.19 -3.37
C TYR A 209 7.07 4.27 -4.20
N SER A 210 7.64 4.74 -5.31
CA SER A 210 8.58 3.96 -6.12
C SER A 210 9.88 3.68 -5.36
N ILE A 211 10.47 2.50 -5.57
CA ILE A 211 11.77 2.12 -5.02
C ILE A 211 12.86 3.11 -5.48
N SER A 212 12.83 3.52 -6.75
CA SER A 212 13.78 4.50 -7.30
C SER A 212 13.67 5.86 -6.60
N LYS A 213 12.45 6.30 -6.27
CA LYS A 213 12.24 7.53 -5.48
C LYS A 213 12.74 7.37 -4.05
N ALA A 214 12.50 6.21 -3.43
CA ALA A 214 13.01 5.95 -2.09
C ALA A 214 14.55 5.99 -2.05
N LEU A 215 15.23 5.39 -3.02
CA LEU A 215 16.70 5.44 -3.13
C LEU A 215 17.20 6.87 -3.37
N TRP A 216 16.53 7.63 -4.24
CA TRP A 216 16.82 9.05 -4.47
C TRP A 216 16.67 9.85 -3.18
N ASP A 217 15.61 9.60 -2.40
CA ASP A 217 15.38 10.29 -1.14
C ASP A 217 16.46 10.03 -0.10
N TRP A 218 17.04 8.82 -0.07
CA TRP A 218 18.21 8.47 0.75
C TRP A 218 19.48 9.18 0.26
N LEU A 219 19.69 9.28 -1.05
CA LEU A 219 20.82 10.02 -1.63
C LEU A 219 20.76 11.51 -1.24
N ILE A 220 19.58 12.12 -1.37
CA ILE A 220 19.37 13.51 -0.96
C ILE A 220 19.55 13.68 0.55
N LEU A 221 19.07 12.73 1.36
CA LEU A 221 19.31 12.75 2.81
C LEU A 221 20.81 12.75 3.15
N LEU A 222 21.59 11.87 2.50
CA LEU A 222 23.04 11.83 2.69
C LEU A 222 23.71 13.15 2.26
N ALA A 223 23.30 13.72 1.13
CA ALA A 223 23.79 15.01 0.67
C ALA A 223 23.42 16.15 1.65
N THR A 224 22.22 16.16 2.23
CA THR A 224 21.84 17.14 3.26
C THR A 224 22.68 17.01 4.53
N PHE A 225 23.00 15.78 4.94
CA PHE A 225 23.86 15.53 6.10
C PHE A 225 25.29 16.01 5.85
N TYR A 226 25.84 15.75 4.67
CA TYR A 226 27.15 16.28 4.25
C TYR A 226 27.19 17.81 4.36
N VAL A 227 26.19 18.51 3.80
CA VAL A 227 26.13 19.99 3.85
C VAL A 227 26.04 20.50 5.29
N ALA A 228 25.28 19.82 6.15
CA ALA A 228 25.12 20.21 7.55
C ALA A 228 26.41 20.10 8.37
N VAL A 229 27.37 19.28 7.94
CA VAL A 229 28.70 19.15 8.55
C VAL A 229 29.72 20.05 7.84
N ALA A 230 29.77 20.02 6.51
CA ALA A 230 30.79 20.75 5.75
C ALA A 230 30.65 22.27 5.85
N VAL A 231 29.42 22.81 5.74
CA VAL A 231 29.21 24.26 5.69
C VAL A 231 29.63 24.98 6.97
N PRO A 232 29.23 24.55 8.19
CA PRO A 232 29.71 25.19 9.42
C PRO A 232 31.21 25.02 9.62
N TYR A 233 31.77 23.86 9.25
CA TYR A 233 33.21 23.61 9.31
C TYR A 233 33.99 24.59 8.42
N ASP A 234 33.61 24.73 7.16
CA ASP A 234 34.29 25.60 6.19
C ASP A 234 34.21 27.07 6.61
N ILE A 235 33.05 27.53 7.09
CA ILE A 235 32.86 28.91 7.55
C ILE A 235 33.75 29.22 8.76
N CYS A 236 33.89 28.28 9.70
CA CYS A 236 34.57 28.53 10.96
C CYS A 236 36.07 28.26 10.91
N PHE A 237 36.53 27.23 10.18
CA PHE A 237 37.91 26.72 10.26
C PHE A 237 38.75 26.96 9.00
N VAL A 238 38.15 27.19 7.82
CA VAL A 238 38.89 27.32 6.54
C VAL A 238 39.16 28.79 6.17
N ASN A 239 38.46 29.74 6.80
CA ASN A 239 38.67 31.17 6.60
C ASN A 239 39.80 31.70 7.47
N HIS A 240 41.04 31.63 6.98
CA HIS A 240 42.16 32.59 7.18
C HIS A 240 43.50 31.86 7.08
N ASP A 241 43.96 31.54 5.86
CA ASP A 241 45.39 31.48 5.55
C ASP A 241 45.56 31.40 4.02
N GLU A 242 45.56 32.58 3.38
CA GLU A 242 46.19 32.73 2.06
C GLU A 242 47.70 32.56 2.24
N GLY A 243 48.19 31.31 2.22
CA GLY A 243 49.64 31.10 2.24
C GLY A 243 50.13 29.70 2.61
N SER A 244 49.81 28.66 1.83
CA SER A 244 50.74 27.54 1.62
C SER A 244 50.25 26.59 0.52
N ASP A 245 51.16 26.27 -0.41
CA ASP A 245 50.89 25.50 -1.64
C ASP A 245 50.32 24.07 -1.41
N HIS A 246 50.40 23.52 -0.19
CA HIS A 246 49.83 22.22 0.17
C HIS A 246 48.30 22.25 0.43
N HIS A 247 47.71 23.41 0.72
CA HIS A 247 46.26 23.56 0.93
C HIS A 247 45.44 23.52 -0.38
N SER A 248 46.09 23.60 -1.53
CA SER A 248 45.46 23.68 -2.86
C SER A 248 44.80 22.38 -3.33
N LEU A 249 45.27 21.21 -2.88
CA LEU A 249 44.77 19.90 -3.31
C LEU A 249 43.53 19.44 -2.53
N VAL A 250 43.49 19.70 -1.22
CA VAL A 250 42.30 19.41 -0.38
C VAL A 250 41.17 20.37 -0.72
N SER A 251 41.47 21.66 -0.91
CA SER A 251 40.53 22.67 -1.39
C SER A 251 39.95 22.33 -2.78
N ARG A 252 40.78 21.85 -3.72
CA ARG A 252 40.30 21.38 -5.04
C ARG A 252 39.36 20.17 -4.97
N SER A 253 39.57 19.27 -4.00
CA SER A 253 38.72 18.08 -3.82
C SER A 253 37.37 18.44 -3.18
N THR A 254 37.36 19.32 -2.18
CA THR A 254 36.12 19.77 -1.52
C THR A 254 35.24 20.64 -2.43
N ILE A 255 35.84 21.46 -3.29
CA ILE A 255 35.10 22.21 -4.32
C ILE A 255 34.35 21.27 -5.29
N GLY A 256 34.98 20.15 -5.68
CA GLY A 256 34.36 19.17 -6.56
C GLY A 256 33.15 18.49 -5.93
N SER A 257 33.24 18.11 -4.64
CA SER A 257 32.11 17.53 -3.91
C SER A 257 30.98 18.51 -3.68
N ASP A 258 31.28 19.78 -3.41
CA ASP A 258 30.28 20.83 -3.23
C ASP A 258 29.47 21.07 -4.51
N ILE A 259 30.15 21.18 -5.66
CA ILE A 259 29.48 21.31 -6.96
C ILE A 259 28.60 20.09 -7.26
N ALA A 260 29.09 18.88 -6.99
CA ALA A 260 28.31 17.66 -7.19
C ALA A 260 27.03 17.64 -6.34
N VAL A 261 27.13 18.06 -5.08
CA VAL A 261 26.00 18.16 -4.16
C VAL A 261 25.00 19.22 -4.60
N GLU A 262 25.46 20.38 -5.10
CA GLU A 262 24.59 21.40 -5.69
C GLU A 262 23.82 20.89 -6.91
N MET A 263 24.50 20.18 -7.82
CA MET A 263 23.87 19.56 -8.98
C MET A 263 22.80 18.53 -8.58
N LEU A 264 23.03 17.75 -7.52
CA LEU A 264 22.05 16.81 -6.98
C LEU A 264 20.78 17.53 -6.48
N PHE A 265 20.92 18.67 -5.79
CA PHE A 265 19.77 19.44 -5.31
C PHE A 265 18.99 20.13 -6.44
N ILE A 266 19.67 20.62 -7.47
CA ILE A 266 19.02 21.15 -8.68
C ILE A 266 18.22 20.04 -9.37
N LEU A 267 18.81 18.85 -9.52
CA LEU A 267 18.13 17.69 -10.08
C LEU A 267 16.93 17.24 -9.22
N ASP A 268 17.03 17.33 -7.89
CA ASP A 268 15.91 17.04 -6.98
C ASP A 268 14.71 17.96 -7.23
N ILE A 269 14.95 19.26 -7.43
CA ILE A 269 13.88 20.23 -7.78
C ILE A 269 13.19 19.81 -9.08
N ILE A 270 13.96 19.44 -10.11
CA ILE A 270 13.41 18.99 -11.40
C ILE A 270 12.57 17.72 -11.23
N LEU A 271 13.02 16.78 -10.40
CA LEU A 271 12.30 15.54 -10.12
C LEU A 271 11.04 15.78 -9.27
N ASN A 272 11.06 16.73 -8.34
CA ASN A 272 9.90 17.07 -7.51
C ASN A 272 8.74 17.63 -8.35
N PHE A 273 9.01 18.42 -9.40
CA PHE A 273 7.99 18.85 -10.37
C PHE A 273 7.29 17.71 -11.11
N ARG A 274 7.88 16.51 -11.11
CA ARG A 274 7.36 15.31 -11.80
C ARG A 274 6.99 14.19 -10.84
N THR A 275 7.06 14.42 -9.53
CA THR A 275 6.72 13.42 -8.52
C THR A 275 5.25 13.55 -8.12
N THR A 276 4.51 12.44 -8.10
CA THR A 276 3.11 12.40 -7.63
C THR A 276 3.00 12.80 -6.17
N TYR A 277 1.87 13.37 -5.74
CA TYR A 277 1.56 13.57 -4.33
C TYR A 277 0.19 12.95 -3.99
N VAL A 278 -0.09 12.82 -2.68
CA VAL A 278 -1.36 12.33 -2.17
C VAL A 278 -2.20 13.53 -1.74
N SER A 279 -3.40 13.66 -2.30
CA SER A 279 -4.35 14.72 -1.93
C SER A 279 -4.90 14.50 -0.51
N GLN A 280 -5.51 15.53 0.08
CA GLN A 280 -6.21 15.42 1.37
C GLN A 280 -7.33 14.36 1.34
N SER A 281 -7.91 14.09 0.17
CA SER A 281 -8.90 13.01 -0.04
C SER A 281 -8.30 11.60 -0.07
N GLY A 282 -6.97 11.47 0.07
CA GLY A 282 -6.27 10.18 0.02
C GLY A 282 -6.07 9.61 -1.39
N GLN A 283 -6.45 10.35 -2.44
CA GLN A 283 -6.21 9.95 -3.83
C GLN A 283 -4.83 10.39 -4.33
N VAL A 284 -4.21 9.57 -5.18
CA VAL A 284 -2.93 9.91 -5.83
C VAL A 284 -3.20 10.79 -7.04
N VAL A 285 -2.61 11.98 -7.07
CA VAL A 285 -2.75 12.92 -8.19
C VAL A 285 -1.65 12.65 -9.20
N TYR A 286 -2.06 12.37 -10.45
CA TYR A 286 -1.17 12.11 -11.58
C TYR A 286 -1.11 13.27 -12.60
N ASP A 287 -1.93 14.31 -12.44
CA ASP A 287 -1.93 15.44 -13.37
C ASP A 287 -0.70 16.34 -13.17
N ALA A 288 0.06 16.58 -14.25
CA ALA A 288 1.30 17.34 -14.20
C ALA A 288 1.08 18.82 -13.86
N ARG A 289 -0.04 19.43 -14.29
CA ARG A 289 -0.36 20.82 -13.95
C ARG A 289 -0.68 20.96 -12.47
N SER A 290 -1.48 20.02 -11.95
CA SER A 290 -1.83 19.97 -10.53
C SER A 290 -0.60 19.73 -9.64
N ILE A 291 0.33 18.86 -10.06
CA ILE A 291 1.61 18.65 -9.36
C ILE A 291 2.45 19.94 -9.36
N TYR A 292 2.58 20.59 -10.52
CA TYR A 292 3.34 21.84 -10.64
C TYR A 292 2.80 22.94 -9.72
N LEU A 293 1.49 23.20 -9.76
CA LEU A 293 0.86 24.25 -8.93
C LEU A 293 0.99 23.93 -7.44
N HIS A 294 0.82 22.66 -7.05
CA HIS A 294 0.97 22.24 -5.67
C HIS A 294 2.41 22.42 -5.16
N TYR A 295 3.42 22.09 -5.98
CA TYR A 295 4.82 22.26 -5.58
C TYR A 295 5.25 23.74 -5.53
N CYS A 296 4.80 24.55 -6.49
CA CYS A 296 5.07 26.00 -6.51
C CYS A 296 4.48 26.74 -5.29
N THR A 297 3.35 26.29 -4.78
CA THR A 297 2.67 26.93 -3.63
C THR A 297 3.21 26.48 -2.28
N THR A 298 3.89 25.33 -2.20
CA THR A 298 4.30 24.73 -0.93
C THR A 298 5.79 24.90 -0.66
N TRP A 299 6.64 24.18 -1.39
CA TRP A 299 8.05 23.98 -1.02
C TRP A 299 9.04 24.55 -2.03
N PHE A 300 8.60 24.89 -3.25
CA PHE A 300 9.49 25.35 -4.32
C PHE A 300 10.39 26.52 -3.91
N PHE A 301 9.85 27.55 -3.24
CA PHE A 301 10.64 28.73 -2.87
C PHE A 301 11.74 28.41 -1.85
N VAL A 302 11.44 27.56 -0.87
CA VAL A 302 12.42 27.09 0.12
C VAL A 302 13.51 26.27 -0.58
N ASP A 303 13.10 25.38 -1.48
CA ASP A 303 14.02 24.51 -2.21
C ASP A 303 14.91 25.28 -3.20
N LEU A 304 14.37 26.32 -3.85
CA LEU A 304 15.10 27.19 -4.75
C LEU A 304 16.17 28.00 -4.01
N ILE A 305 15.80 28.66 -2.91
CA ILE A 305 16.74 29.45 -2.09
C ILE A 305 17.86 28.55 -1.56
N ALA A 306 17.53 27.34 -1.12
CA ALA A 306 18.48 26.37 -0.61
C ALA A 306 19.44 25.81 -1.69
N ALA A 307 19.07 25.88 -2.98
CA ALA A 307 19.86 25.36 -4.10
C ALA A 307 20.73 26.42 -4.81
N LEU A 308 20.73 27.68 -4.35
CA LEU A 308 21.50 28.75 -4.99
C LEU A 308 23.03 28.53 -4.85
N PRO A 309 23.79 28.50 -5.96
CA PRO A 309 25.24 28.34 -5.95
C PRO A 309 25.93 29.69 -5.70
N PHE A 310 25.93 30.16 -4.44
CA PHE A 310 26.54 31.44 -4.08
C PHE A 310 28.06 31.49 -4.35
N ASP A 311 28.73 30.34 -4.47
CA ASP A 311 30.14 30.25 -4.85
C ASP A 311 30.41 30.74 -6.28
N LEU A 312 29.40 30.74 -7.16
CA LEU A 312 29.54 31.32 -8.51
C LEU A 312 29.70 32.85 -8.46
N LEU A 313 29.19 33.52 -7.43
CA LEU A 313 29.33 34.97 -7.26
C LEU A 313 30.78 35.37 -6.93
N TYR A 314 31.56 34.48 -6.31
CA TYR A 314 33.00 34.67 -6.10
C TYR A 314 33.77 34.69 -7.42
N ALA A 315 33.36 33.88 -8.41
CA ALA A 315 33.95 33.89 -9.74
C ALA A 315 33.70 35.21 -10.51
N PHE A 316 32.66 35.96 -10.12
CA PHE A 316 32.31 37.25 -10.72
C PHE A 316 32.95 38.47 -10.00
N ASN A 317 33.89 38.25 -9.08
CA ASN A 317 34.76 39.27 -8.49
C ASN A 317 34.03 40.45 -7.81
N ILE A 318 32.87 40.19 -7.19
CA ILE A 318 32.12 41.19 -6.40
C ILE A 318 32.75 41.27 -5.00
N THR A 319 33.29 42.44 -4.63
CA THR A 319 34.11 42.71 -3.43
C THR A 319 33.32 42.79 -2.11
N VAL A 320 32.47 41.80 -1.84
CA VAL A 320 31.72 41.71 -0.57
C VAL A 320 32.17 40.47 0.20
N THR A 321 33.41 40.47 0.68
CA THR A 321 34.05 39.27 1.26
C THR A 321 33.35 38.76 2.52
N SER A 322 32.94 39.62 3.47
CA SER A 322 32.35 39.13 4.74
C SER A 322 30.88 38.67 4.62
N LEU A 323 30.03 39.39 3.88
CA LEU A 323 28.60 39.07 3.79
C LEU A 323 28.34 37.82 2.93
N VAL A 324 29.13 37.60 1.87
CA VAL A 324 28.96 36.45 0.97
C VAL A 324 29.29 35.13 1.68
N HIS A 325 30.22 35.13 2.64
CA HIS A 325 30.47 33.95 3.48
C HIS A 325 29.29 33.61 4.40
N LEU A 326 28.60 34.62 4.95
CA LEU A 326 27.41 34.38 5.79
C LEU A 326 26.23 33.84 4.96
N LEU A 327 26.14 34.22 3.68
CA LEU A 327 25.13 33.67 2.75
C LEU A 327 25.28 32.16 2.53
N LYS A 328 26.45 31.56 2.77
CA LYS A 328 26.61 30.09 2.73
C LYS A 328 25.75 29.38 3.78
N THR A 329 25.41 30.04 4.89
CA THR A 329 24.55 29.45 5.94
C THR A 329 23.12 29.21 5.46
N VAL A 330 22.68 29.88 4.38
CA VAL A 330 21.40 29.62 3.70
C VAL A 330 21.32 28.17 3.22
N ARG A 331 22.46 27.51 2.95
CA ARG A 331 22.51 26.07 2.61
C ARG A 331 21.97 25.17 3.74
N LEU A 332 21.94 25.62 4.99
CA LEU A 332 21.35 24.87 6.11
C LEU A 332 19.82 24.78 6.02
N LEU A 333 19.16 25.65 5.24
CA LEU A 333 17.71 25.52 4.97
C LEU A 333 17.35 24.18 4.32
N ARG A 334 18.32 23.49 3.71
CA ARG A 334 18.15 22.13 3.18
C ARG A 334 17.70 21.12 4.25
N LEU A 335 17.99 21.36 5.53
CA LEU A 335 17.54 20.51 6.63
C LEU A 335 16.02 20.56 6.84
N LEU A 336 15.33 21.62 6.39
CA LEU A 336 13.86 21.64 6.42
C LEU A 336 13.25 20.53 5.55
N ARG A 337 13.99 19.99 4.56
CA ARG A 337 13.56 18.83 3.76
C ARG A 337 13.43 17.56 4.60
N LEU A 338 14.12 17.46 5.74
CA LEU A 338 13.95 16.34 6.68
C LEU A 338 12.53 16.31 7.25
N LEU A 339 11.91 17.49 7.47
CA LEU A 339 10.55 17.60 7.99
C LEU A 339 9.55 16.98 7.00
N GLN A 340 9.74 17.20 5.69
CA GLN A 340 8.89 16.60 4.65
C GLN A 340 8.93 15.06 4.63
N LYS A 341 10.03 14.47 5.11
CA LYS A 341 10.26 13.02 5.09
C LYS A 341 10.06 12.36 6.46
N LEU A 342 9.79 13.15 7.50
CA LEU A 342 9.72 12.67 8.89
C LEU A 342 8.60 11.64 9.08
N ASP A 343 7.46 11.79 8.40
CA ASP A 343 6.35 10.83 8.44
C ASP A 343 6.67 9.46 7.81
N ARG A 344 7.60 9.44 6.85
CA ARG A 344 8.10 8.19 6.25
C ARG A 344 9.07 7.49 7.20
N TYR A 345 9.96 8.25 7.83
CA TYR A 345 10.99 7.72 8.71
C TYR A 345 10.46 7.34 10.10
N SER A 346 9.43 8.03 10.60
CA SER A 346 8.82 7.80 11.92
C SER A 346 8.17 6.41 12.07
N GLN A 347 7.97 5.69 10.97
CA GLN A 347 7.41 4.33 10.95
C GLN A 347 8.32 3.30 11.59
N TYR A 348 9.63 3.46 11.39
CA TYR A 348 10.64 2.52 11.82
C TYR A 348 11.36 3.11 13.02
N SER A 349 11.07 2.55 14.20
CA SER A 349 11.63 3.02 15.47
C SER A 349 13.16 3.05 15.49
N ALA A 350 13.83 2.10 14.82
CA ALA A 350 15.29 2.11 14.68
C ALA A 350 15.79 3.30 13.85
N VAL A 351 15.07 3.67 12.77
CA VAL A 351 15.42 4.82 11.93
C VAL A 351 15.26 6.12 12.72
N VAL A 352 14.19 6.24 13.51
CA VAL A 352 13.99 7.40 14.41
C VAL A 352 15.15 7.55 15.39
N LEU A 353 15.59 6.46 16.02
CA LEU A 353 16.72 6.50 16.94
C LEU A 353 18.01 6.91 16.22
N THR A 354 18.29 6.36 15.04
CA THR A 354 19.49 6.74 14.26
C THR A 354 19.44 8.20 13.82
N LEU A 355 18.27 8.72 13.45
CA LEU A 355 18.07 10.12 13.09
C LEU A 355 18.26 11.03 14.30
N LEU A 356 17.77 10.63 15.48
CA LEU A 356 17.95 11.39 16.70
C LEU A 356 19.43 11.44 17.12
N MET A 357 20.16 10.32 16.99
CA MET A 357 21.60 10.27 17.25
C MET A 357 22.40 11.09 16.24
N SER A 358 21.99 11.13 14.96
CA SER A 358 22.65 11.97 13.97
C SER A 358 22.38 13.46 14.22
N VAL A 359 21.17 13.83 14.64
CA VAL A 359 20.85 15.20 15.10
C VAL A 359 21.67 15.58 16.33
N PHE A 360 21.86 14.66 17.30
CA PHE A 360 22.74 14.89 18.45
C PHE A 360 24.18 15.17 18.03
N ALA A 361 24.73 14.36 17.12
CA ALA A 361 26.08 14.56 16.59
C ALA A 361 26.22 15.88 15.81
N LEU A 362 25.20 16.26 15.02
CA LEU A 362 25.16 17.54 14.30
C LEU A 362 25.11 18.73 15.26
N LEU A 363 24.29 18.67 16.30
CA LEU A 363 24.24 19.71 17.33
C LEU A 363 25.59 19.85 18.02
N ALA A 364 26.24 18.73 18.40
CA ALA A 364 27.58 18.77 18.98
C ALA A 364 28.59 19.44 18.03
N HIS A 365 28.56 19.08 16.75
CA HIS A 365 29.41 19.70 15.72
C HIS A 365 29.15 21.21 15.57
N TRP A 366 27.89 21.64 15.50
CA TRP A 366 27.54 23.06 15.37
C TRP A 366 27.96 23.87 16.59
N MET A 367 27.71 23.33 17.79
CA MET A 367 28.17 23.98 19.01
C MET A 367 29.70 24.03 19.06
N ALA A 368 30.41 23.03 18.53
CA ALA A 368 31.87 23.04 18.46
C ALA A 368 32.39 24.14 17.51
N CYS A 369 31.74 24.32 16.35
CA CYS A 369 32.02 25.42 15.44
C CYS A 369 31.80 26.79 16.11
N VAL A 370 30.69 26.97 16.82
CA VAL A 370 30.42 28.22 17.56
C VAL A 370 31.44 28.44 18.68
N TRP A 371 31.80 27.38 19.42
CA TRP A 371 32.83 27.43 20.47
C TRP A 371 34.19 27.91 19.93
N TYR A 372 34.58 27.42 18.75
CA TYR A 372 35.77 27.87 18.06
C TYR A 372 35.70 29.35 17.67
N VAL A 373 34.58 29.78 17.09
CA VAL A 373 34.39 31.19 16.70
C VAL A 373 34.43 32.13 17.91
N ILE A 374 33.91 31.73 19.08
CA ILE A 374 34.00 32.52 20.31
C ILE A 374 35.47 32.71 20.70
N GLY A 375 36.25 31.63 20.78
CA GLY A 375 37.67 31.70 21.15
C GLY A 375 38.49 32.53 20.15
N ARG A 376 38.20 32.40 18.85
CA ARG A 376 38.84 33.19 17.79
C ARG A 376 38.53 34.68 17.88
N LYS A 377 37.27 35.06 18.11
CA LYS A 377 36.89 36.47 18.27
C LYS A 377 37.51 37.11 19.51
N GLU A 378 37.62 36.35 20.59
CA GLU A 378 38.30 36.83 21.81
C GLU A 378 39.80 37.07 21.57
N ILE A 379 40.47 36.19 20.81
CA ILE A 379 41.86 36.44 20.33
C ILE A 379 41.93 37.69 19.44
N GLU A 380 41.00 37.86 18.49
CA GLU A 380 41.03 39.00 17.56
C GLU A 380 40.71 40.35 18.24
N SER A 381 39.94 40.33 19.33
CA SER A 381 39.62 41.53 20.10
C SER A 381 40.82 42.13 20.83
N SER A 382 41.89 41.33 21.04
CA SER A 382 43.15 41.75 21.68
C SER A 382 42.99 42.51 23.00
N ASP A 383 41.93 42.21 23.77
CA ASP A 383 41.68 42.83 25.07
C ASP A 383 42.75 42.38 26.09
N PRO A 384 43.54 43.30 26.68
CA PRO A 384 44.70 42.95 27.51
C PRO A 384 44.36 42.24 28.83
N VAL A 385 43.09 42.24 29.25
CA VAL A 385 42.60 41.57 30.47
C VAL A 385 42.15 40.13 30.18
N THR A 386 41.60 39.86 28.99
CA THR A 386 41.04 38.56 28.61
C THR A 386 41.99 37.72 27.76
N TRP A 387 43.07 38.33 27.24
CA TRP A 387 44.06 37.70 26.35
C TRP A 387 44.64 36.38 26.89
N ASP A 388 44.92 36.30 28.19
CA ASP A 388 45.63 35.16 28.78
C ASP A 388 44.74 34.04 29.32
N ILE A 389 43.43 34.27 29.40
CA ILE A 389 42.45 33.40 30.09
C ILE A 389 41.53 32.64 29.14
N GLY A 390 41.43 33.02 27.86
CA GLY A 390 40.58 32.34 26.88
C GLY A 390 40.91 30.86 26.71
N TRP A 391 39.91 30.04 26.40
CA TRP A 391 40.05 28.59 26.32
C TRP A 391 41.04 28.14 25.23
N LEU A 392 41.11 28.88 24.11
CA LEU A 392 41.94 28.54 22.95
C LEU A 392 43.42 28.84 23.22
N GLN A 393 43.71 29.90 23.98
CA GLN A 393 45.04 30.24 24.45
C GLN A 393 45.53 29.25 25.52
N GLU A 394 44.66 28.88 26.46
CA GLU A 394 44.96 27.84 27.46
C GLU A 394 45.24 26.49 26.79
N LEU A 395 44.50 26.14 25.73
CA LEU A 395 44.79 24.95 24.93
C LEU A 395 46.17 25.02 24.26
N GLY A 396 46.52 26.16 23.66
CA GLY A 396 47.85 26.38 23.06
C GLY A 396 48.99 26.25 24.08
N LYS A 397 48.78 26.75 25.31
CA LYS A 397 49.73 26.59 26.43
C LYS A 397 49.92 25.12 26.79
N ARG A 398 48.84 24.34 26.88
CA ARG A 398 48.89 22.89 27.21
C ARG A 398 49.51 22.03 26.12
N LEU A 399 49.38 22.43 24.86
CA LEU A 399 49.93 21.72 23.71
C LEU A 399 51.33 22.21 23.30
N GLU A 400 51.99 23.03 24.13
CA GLU A 400 53.31 23.62 23.87
C GLU A 400 53.39 24.40 22.54
N THR A 401 52.24 24.90 22.06
CA THR A 401 52.09 25.69 20.82
C THR A 401 51.33 26.99 21.13
N PRO A 402 51.92 27.89 21.94
CA PRO A 402 51.24 29.11 22.36
C PRO A 402 51.04 30.09 21.20
N TYR A 403 50.03 30.94 21.32
CA TYR A 403 49.85 32.09 20.43
C TYR A 403 50.88 33.18 20.79
N ILE A 404 51.60 33.67 19.78
CA ILE A 404 52.62 34.74 19.93
C ILE A 404 51.99 36.11 19.66
N ASN A 405 51.14 36.20 18.64
CA ASN A 405 50.33 37.38 18.26
C ASN A 405 48.93 36.91 17.82
N SER A 406 47.98 37.82 17.60
CA SER A 406 46.59 37.51 17.16
C SER A 406 46.53 36.69 15.86
N THR A 407 47.61 36.69 15.08
CA THR A 407 47.72 36.02 13.77
C THR A 407 48.87 35.00 13.69
N MET A 408 49.70 34.85 14.72
CA MET A 408 50.90 33.98 14.68
C MET A 408 50.98 33.04 15.88
N GLY A 409 51.27 31.76 15.63
CA GLY A 409 51.29 30.70 16.64
C GLY A 409 49.92 30.04 16.84
N GLY A 410 49.83 29.13 17.82
CA GLY A 410 48.61 28.40 18.16
C GLY A 410 48.58 26.93 17.74
N PRO A 411 47.60 26.15 18.27
CA PRO A 411 47.40 24.75 17.91
C PRO A 411 46.93 24.60 16.46
N SER A 412 47.23 23.44 15.86
CA SER A 412 46.79 23.12 14.50
C SER A 412 45.26 23.10 14.38
N ILE A 413 44.73 23.44 13.19
CA ILE A 413 43.28 23.44 12.91
C ILE A 413 42.60 22.11 13.29
N PRO A 414 43.18 20.93 12.96
CA PRO A 414 42.59 19.65 13.39
C PRO A 414 42.55 19.49 14.91
N SER A 415 43.59 19.95 15.62
CA SER A 415 43.65 19.89 17.07
C SER A 415 42.60 20.80 17.72
N ALA A 416 42.47 22.04 17.24
CA ALA A 416 41.46 22.98 17.71
C ALA A 416 40.02 22.49 17.46
N TYR A 417 39.76 21.88 16.29
CA TYR A 417 38.46 21.27 15.99
C TYR A 417 38.15 20.09 16.92
N ILE A 418 39.10 19.16 17.11
CA ILE A 418 38.92 18.00 17.99
C ILE A 418 38.70 18.45 19.44
N ALA A 419 39.46 19.43 19.92
CA ALA A 419 39.30 19.99 21.27
C ALA A 419 37.92 20.66 21.46
N SER A 420 37.45 21.41 20.45
CA SER A 420 36.13 22.03 20.46
C SER A 420 35.00 20.99 20.47
N LEU A 421 35.13 19.95 19.65
CA LEU A 421 34.17 18.85 19.60
C LEU A 421 34.18 18.04 20.90
N TYR A 422 35.35 17.81 21.48
CA TYR A 422 35.50 17.14 22.76
C TYR A 422 34.82 17.93 23.90
N PHE A 423 35.03 19.25 23.97
CA PHE A 423 34.39 20.11 24.96
C PHE A 423 32.86 20.04 24.84
N THR A 424 32.33 20.21 23.63
CA THR A 424 30.88 20.23 23.40
C THR A 424 30.24 18.86 23.60
N LEU A 425 30.87 17.77 23.16
CA LEU A 425 30.39 16.41 23.46
C LEU A 425 30.41 16.14 24.97
N SER A 426 31.49 16.48 25.68
CA SER A 426 31.56 16.26 27.14
C SER A 426 30.52 17.08 27.91
N SER A 427 30.17 18.27 27.43
CA SER A 427 29.12 19.11 28.00
C SER A 427 27.71 18.60 27.67
N LEU A 428 27.45 18.24 26.41
CA LEU A 428 26.15 17.71 25.95
C LEU A 428 25.82 16.33 26.56
N THR A 429 26.85 15.52 26.83
CA THR A 429 26.70 14.21 27.49
C THR A 429 26.75 14.30 29.02
N SER A 430 26.83 15.51 29.59
CA SER A 430 26.92 15.76 31.05
C SER A 430 28.12 15.12 31.75
N VAL A 431 29.20 14.81 31.03
CA VAL A 431 30.43 14.21 31.60
C VAL A 431 31.34 15.27 32.21
N GLY A 432 31.61 16.36 31.48
CA GLY A 432 32.35 17.53 31.99
C GLY A 432 33.75 17.25 32.53
N PHE A 433 34.67 16.70 31.71
CA PHE A 433 36.02 16.33 32.15
C PHE A 433 36.90 17.48 32.69
N GLY A 434 36.65 18.73 32.27
CA GLY A 434 37.38 19.91 32.74
C GLY A 434 38.73 20.20 32.06
N ASN A 435 39.16 19.38 31.08
CA ASN A 435 40.41 19.63 30.34
C ASN A 435 40.32 20.84 29.39
N VAL A 436 39.12 21.14 28.90
CA VAL A 436 38.78 22.38 28.20
C VAL A 436 37.58 22.94 28.98
N CYS A 437 37.67 24.19 29.42
CA CYS A 437 36.66 24.82 30.26
C CYS A 437 36.46 26.29 29.87
N ALA A 438 35.29 26.82 30.25
CA ALA A 438 34.96 28.22 30.07
C ALA A 438 35.52 29.07 31.22
N ASN A 439 36.34 30.05 30.86
CA ASN A 439 36.99 30.99 31.75
C ASN A 439 36.37 32.39 31.62
N THR A 440 36.08 32.84 30.39
CA THR A 440 35.48 34.18 30.14
C THR A 440 33.97 34.18 30.36
N ASP A 441 33.37 35.36 30.52
CA ASP A 441 31.91 35.47 30.72
C ASP A 441 31.12 35.04 29.47
N ALA A 442 31.63 35.33 28.27
CA ALA A 442 31.02 34.88 27.02
C ALA A 442 31.06 33.34 26.88
N GLU A 443 32.21 32.73 27.18
CA GLU A 443 32.38 31.28 27.21
C GLU A 443 31.46 30.61 28.25
N LYS A 444 31.30 31.21 29.44
CA LYS A 444 30.42 30.71 30.51
C LYS A 444 28.95 30.78 30.13
N ILE A 445 28.49 31.90 29.58
CA ILE A 445 27.10 32.07 29.09
C ILE A 445 26.81 31.00 28.03
N PHE A 446 27.73 30.81 27.08
CA PHE A 446 27.59 29.78 26.05
C PHE A 446 27.56 28.37 26.64
N SER A 447 28.40 28.08 27.64
CA SER A 447 28.41 26.80 28.34
C SER A 447 27.08 26.52 29.06
N ILE A 448 26.47 27.53 29.69
CA ILE A 448 25.14 27.42 30.32
C ILE A 448 24.09 27.03 29.26
N CYS A 449 24.11 27.67 28.09
CA CYS A 449 23.20 27.36 26.99
C CYS A 449 23.39 25.91 26.49
N ILE A 450 24.64 25.46 26.32
CA ILE A 450 24.93 24.07 25.92
C ILE A 450 24.44 23.08 26.96
N MET A 451 24.70 23.32 28.24
CA MET A 451 24.28 22.41 29.32
C MET A 451 22.75 22.26 29.34
N LEU A 452 22.00 23.36 29.18
CA LEU A 452 20.54 23.32 29.12
C LEU A 452 20.04 22.54 27.89
N MET A 453 20.61 22.79 26.71
CA MET A 453 20.26 22.08 25.49
C MET A 453 20.62 20.58 25.56
N GLY A 454 21.78 20.26 26.15
CA GLY A 454 22.25 18.90 26.40
C GLY A 454 21.31 18.13 27.31
N ALA A 455 20.88 18.73 28.42
CA ALA A 455 19.94 18.12 29.35
C ALA A 455 18.60 17.78 28.66
N LEU A 456 18.05 18.70 27.86
CA LEU A 456 16.81 18.47 27.10
C LEU A 456 16.99 17.36 26.06
N MET A 457 18.08 17.39 25.30
CA MET A 457 18.35 16.41 24.25
C MET A 457 18.58 15.01 24.83
N HIS A 458 19.30 14.91 25.94
CA HIS A 458 19.47 13.65 26.68
C HIS A 458 18.13 13.08 27.14
N ALA A 459 17.24 13.92 27.69
CA ALA A 459 15.89 13.49 28.07
C ALA A 459 15.08 12.94 26.88
N VAL A 460 15.16 13.57 25.71
CA VAL A 460 14.49 13.10 24.48
C VAL A 460 15.08 11.78 23.98
N VAL A 461 16.41 11.64 23.98
CA VAL A 461 17.10 10.41 23.57
C VAL A 461 16.71 9.25 24.48
N PHE A 462 16.83 9.42 25.79
CA PHE A 462 16.48 8.37 26.75
C PHE A 462 14.99 8.04 26.70
N GLY A 463 14.11 9.05 26.58
CA GLY A 463 12.67 8.83 26.42
C GLY A 463 12.32 7.96 25.21
N ASN A 464 12.96 8.22 24.06
CA ASN A 464 12.77 7.41 22.85
C ASN A 464 13.34 5.99 23.02
N VAL A 465 14.54 5.84 23.58
CA VAL A 465 15.13 4.51 23.85
C VAL A 465 14.21 3.69 24.75
N THR A 466 13.69 4.27 25.83
CA THR A 466 12.73 3.61 26.71
C THR A 466 11.45 3.20 25.97
N ALA A 467 10.88 4.07 25.15
CA ALA A 467 9.69 3.75 24.35
C ALA A 467 9.95 2.60 23.34
N ILE A 468 11.14 2.56 22.72
CA ILE A 468 11.54 1.48 21.81
C ILE A 468 11.67 0.16 22.57
N ILE A 469 12.34 0.16 23.72
CA ILE A 469 12.47 -1.03 24.58
C ILE A 469 11.09 -1.55 24.99
N GLN A 470 10.19 -0.66 25.43
CA GLN A 470 8.82 -1.02 25.79
C GLN A 470 8.07 -1.64 24.60
N ARG A 471 8.20 -1.07 23.39
CA ARG A 471 7.58 -1.60 22.18
C ARG A 471 8.15 -2.98 21.81
N MET A 472 9.47 -3.15 21.86
CA MET A 472 10.17 -4.40 21.56
C MET A 472 9.74 -5.53 22.50
N TYR A 473 9.62 -5.23 23.80
CA TYR A 473 9.20 -6.22 24.81
C TYR A 473 7.69 -6.35 24.97
N SER A 474 6.87 -5.58 24.25
CA SER A 474 5.39 -5.59 24.40
C SER A 474 4.77 -6.98 24.28
N ARG A 475 5.19 -7.79 23.28
CA ARG A 475 4.67 -9.16 23.07
C ARG A 475 5.11 -10.12 24.17
N ARG A 476 6.38 -10.05 24.57
CA ARG A 476 6.93 -10.87 25.65
C ARG A 476 6.30 -10.51 27.00
N SER A 477 6.08 -9.22 27.24
CA SER A 477 5.38 -8.72 28.41
C SER A 477 3.94 -9.26 28.45
N LEU A 478 3.20 -9.20 27.34
CA LEU A 478 1.85 -9.76 27.24
C LEU A 478 1.81 -11.26 27.56
N TYR A 479 2.74 -12.06 27.01
CA TYR A 479 2.87 -13.48 27.34
C TYR A 479 3.06 -13.69 28.84
N HIS A 480 3.99 -12.97 29.45
CA HIS A 480 4.27 -13.10 30.88
C HIS A 480 3.09 -12.66 31.76
N THR A 481 2.39 -11.59 31.39
CA THR A 481 1.17 -11.15 32.08
C THR A 481 0.09 -12.22 32.02
N ARG A 482 -0.26 -12.72 30.83
CA ARG A 482 -1.28 -13.77 30.67
C ARG A 482 -0.90 -15.09 31.36
N MET A 483 0.37 -15.47 31.29
CA MET A 483 0.90 -16.63 32.01
C MET A 483 0.81 -16.45 33.54
N LYS A 484 1.05 -15.24 34.04
CA LYS A 484 0.89 -14.91 35.46
C LYS A 484 -0.58 -15.03 35.87
N ASP A 485 -1.50 -14.42 35.12
CA ASP A 485 -2.94 -14.50 35.37
C ASP A 485 -3.43 -15.95 35.42
N LEU A 486 -2.97 -16.79 34.50
CA LEU A 486 -3.27 -18.22 34.49
C LEU A 486 -2.74 -18.95 35.74
N LYS A 487 -1.51 -18.67 36.15
CA LYS A 487 -0.92 -19.26 37.36
C LYS A 487 -1.65 -18.81 38.63
N ASP A 488 -2.06 -17.55 38.68
CA ASP A 488 -2.83 -16.99 39.80
C ASP A 488 -4.22 -17.61 39.84
N PHE A 489 -4.90 -17.78 38.70
CA PHE A 489 -6.17 -18.51 38.59
C PHE A 489 -6.05 -19.95 39.12
N ILE A 490 -5.03 -20.70 38.68
CA ILE A 490 -4.76 -22.06 39.13
C ILE A 490 -4.56 -22.12 40.65
N ARG A 491 -3.84 -21.14 41.22
CA ARG A 491 -3.56 -21.06 42.65
C ARG A 491 -4.82 -20.74 43.46
N VAL A 492 -5.62 -19.76 43.03
CA VAL A 492 -6.85 -19.33 43.71
C VAL A 492 -7.87 -20.47 43.76
N HIS A 493 -8.05 -21.19 42.66
CA HIS A 493 -9.01 -22.30 42.57
C HIS A 493 -8.47 -23.65 43.06
N ARG A 494 -7.21 -23.71 43.55
CA ARG A 494 -6.55 -24.93 44.06
C ARG A 494 -6.69 -26.13 43.11
N LEU A 495 -6.42 -25.92 41.82
CA LEU A 495 -6.57 -26.96 40.81
C LEU A 495 -5.54 -28.09 41.00
N PRO A 496 -5.91 -29.36 40.71
CA PRO A 496 -5.00 -30.49 40.86
C PRO A 496 -3.79 -30.38 39.91
N GLN A 497 -2.64 -30.93 40.33
CA GLN A 497 -1.37 -30.79 39.63
C GLN A 497 -1.42 -31.26 38.16
N GLN A 498 -2.17 -32.33 37.87
CA GLN A 498 -2.36 -32.84 36.51
C GLN A 498 -3.09 -31.82 35.61
N LEU A 499 -4.18 -31.22 36.10
CA LEU A 499 -4.94 -30.22 35.36
C LEU A 499 -4.12 -28.93 35.19
N LYS A 500 -3.36 -28.53 36.21
CA LYS A 500 -2.44 -27.39 36.14
C LYS A 500 -1.41 -27.57 35.03
N GLN A 501 -0.74 -28.73 34.97
CA GLN A 501 0.27 -29.00 33.96
C GLN A 501 -0.35 -28.92 32.55
N ARG A 502 -1.50 -29.56 32.38
CA ARG A 502 -2.30 -29.52 31.14
C ARG A 502 -2.64 -28.11 30.70
N MET A 503 -3.15 -27.26 31.61
CA MET A 503 -3.49 -25.87 31.28
C MET A 503 -2.27 -25.06 30.84
N LEU A 504 -1.12 -25.27 31.48
CA LEU A 504 0.12 -24.56 31.14
C LEU A 504 0.70 -25.01 29.80
N GLU A 505 0.71 -26.32 29.52
CA GLU A 505 1.16 -26.88 28.24
C GLU A 505 0.26 -26.42 27.10
N TYR A 506 -1.07 -26.47 27.29
CA TYR A 506 -2.03 -25.94 26.32
C TYR A 506 -1.78 -24.47 26.01
N PHE A 507 -1.58 -23.64 27.05
CA PHE A 507 -1.33 -22.21 26.86
C PHE A 507 -0.01 -21.95 26.12
N GLN A 508 1.06 -22.68 26.45
CA GLN A 508 2.35 -22.56 25.79
C GLN A 508 2.29 -23.01 24.33
N ALA A 509 1.66 -24.16 24.05
CA ALA A 509 1.49 -24.67 22.70
C ALA A 509 0.68 -23.69 21.85
N THR A 510 -0.47 -23.25 22.35
CA THR A 510 -1.34 -22.27 21.66
C THR A 510 -0.60 -20.96 21.39
N TRP A 511 0.18 -20.46 22.37
CA TRP A 511 0.98 -19.25 22.19
C TRP A 511 2.09 -19.42 21.16
N SER A 512 2.73 -20.60 21.11
CA SER A 512 3.82 -20.87 20.16
C SER A 512 3.35 -20.91 18.71
N VAL A 513 2.10 -21.33 18.47
CA VAL A 513 1.50 -21.39 17.14
C VAL A 513 0.93 -20.02 16.74
N ASN A 514 0.18 -19.37 17.64
CA ASN A 514 -0.58 -18.15 17.30
C ASN A 514 0.17 -16.85 17.65
N ASN A 515 1.34 -16.92 18.30
CA ASN A 515 2.08 -15.76 18.83
C ASN A 515 1.24 -14.83 19.73
N GLY A 516 0.18 -15.36 20.36
CA GLY A 516 -0.76 -14.60 21.18
C GLY A 516 -1.76 -13.75 20.41
N ILE A 517 -1.98 -14.02 19.12
CA ILE A 517 -2.96 -13.33 18.28
C ILE A 517 -4.24 -14.16 18.21
N ASN A 518 -5.37 -13.58 18.59
CA ASN A 518 -6.68 -14.19 18.39
C ASN A 518 -7.16 -13.88 16.98
N ALA A 519 -7.12 -14.88 16.10
CA ALA A 519 -7.54 -14.72 14.70
C ALA A 519 -8.99 -14.25 14.58
N ASN A 520 -9.91 -14.74 15.42
CA ASN A 520 -11.32 -14.40 15.33
C ASN A 520 -11.61 -12.93 15.68
N GLU A 521 -10.88 -12.39 16.66
CA GLU A 521 -10.97 -10.98 17.05
C GLU A 521 -10.39 -10.07 15.97
N LEU A 522 -9.21 -10.41 15.45
CA LEU A 522 -8.57 -9.68 14.35
C LEU A 522 -9.43 -9.69 13.07
N LEU A 523 -10.11 -10.81 12.80
CA LEU A 523 -10.96 -10.95 11.63
C LEU A 523 -12.24 -10.12 11.70
N HIS A 524 -12.66 -9.68 12.89
CA HIS A 524 -13.86 -8.86 13.07
C HIS A 524 -13.68 -7.41 12.56
N ASP A 525 -12.44 -6.93 12.45
CA ASP A 525 -12.14 -5.58 11.94
C ASP A 525 -12.28 -5.47 10.41
N PHE A 526 -12.39 -6.60 9.70
CA PHE A 526 -12.50 -6.65 8.24
C PHE A 526 -13.95 -6.81 7.77
N PRO A 527 -14.29 -6.30 6.56
CA PRO A 527 -15.60 -6.55 5.94
C PRO A 527 -15.86 -8.05 5.72
N ASP A 528 -17.13 -8.44 5.74
CA ASP A 528 -17.57 -9.84 5.65
C ASP A 528 -16.98 -10.62 4.47
N GLU A 529 -16.89 -9.99 3.29
CA GLU A 529 -16.32 -10.63 2.10
C GLU A 529 -14.84 -10.98 2.27
N LEU A 530 -14.05 -10.01 2.75
CA LEU A 530 -12.62 -10.19 2.96
C LEU A 530 -12.36 -11.18 4.09
N ARG A 531 -13.17 -11.11 5.15
CA ARG A 531 -13.15 -12.05 6.27
C ARG A 531 -13.37 -13.48 5.79
N ALA A 532 -14.38 -13.71 4.96
CA ALA A 532 -14.68 -15.04 4.41
C ALA A 532 -13.56 -15.55 3.47
N ASP A 533 -12.96 -14.67 2.67
CA ASP A 533 -11.84 -15.03 1.80
C ASP A 533 -10.57 -15.38 2.60
N ILE A 534 -10.27 -14.64 3.67
CA ILE A 534 -9.16 -14.97 4.58
C ILE A 534 -9.44 -16.29 5.29
N ALA A 535 -10.65 -16.49 5.83
CA ALA A 535 -11.03 -17.71 6.51
C ALA A 535 -10.96 -18.93 5.57
N MET A 536 -11.37 -18.78 4.30
CA MET A 536 -11.24 -19.83 3.28
C MET A 536 -9.78 -20.16 2.99
N HIS A 537 -8.88 -19.18 3.00
CA HIS A 537 -7.44 -19.40 2.82
C HIS A 537 -6.81 -20.11 4.02
N LEU A 538 -7.14 -19.68 5.25
CA LEU A 538 -6.66 -20.29 6.50
C LEU A 538 -7.11 -21.76 6.63
N ASN A 539 -8.32 -22.05 6.17
CA ASN A 539 -8.93 -23.37 6.27
C ASN A 539 -8.87 -24.15 4.94
N LYS A 540 -7.90 -23.83 4.07
CA LYS A 540 -7.79 -24.46 2.75
C LYS A 540 -7.63 -25.98 2.82
N ASP A 541 -6.88 -26.48 3.80
CA ASP A 541 -6.57 -27.91 3.91
C ASP A 541 -7.83 -28.78 4.12
N ILE A 542 -8.74 -28.36 5.02
CA ILE A 542 -10.02 -29.06 5.24
C ILE A 542 -10.99 -28.85 4.07
N LEU A 543 -11.01 -27.65 3.46
CA LEU A 543 -11.91 -27.35 2.33
C LEU A 543 -11.49 -28.04 1.01
N GLN A 544 -10.30 -28.63 0.95
CA GLN A 544 -9.82 -29.43 -0.19
C GLN A 544 -10.25 -30.90 -0.12
N LEU A 545 -10.91 -31.33 0.96
CA LEU A 545 -11.42 -32.69 1.06
C LEU A 545 -12.48 -32.96 -0.03
N PRO A 546 -12.58 -34.21 -0.54
CA PRO A 546 -13.51 -34.54 -1.62
C PRO A 546 -14.97 -34.17 -1.31
N VAL A 547 -15.36 -34.24 -0.03
CA VAL A 547 -16.69 -33.86 0.44
C VAL A 547 -17.05 -32.38 0.14
N PHE A 548 -16.05 -31.49 0.06
CA PHE A 548 -16.21 -30.06 -0.18
C PHE A 548 -15.94 -29.62 -1.64
N GLU A 549 -15.44 -30.52 -2.50
CA GLU A 549 -15.03 -30.19 -3.88
C GLU A 549 -16.18 -29.63 -4.73
N ARG A 550 -17.39 -30.14 -4.52
CA ARG A 550 -18.60 -29.75 -5.26
C ARG A 550 -19.36 -28.57 -4.65
N ALA A 551 -18.87 -28.01 -3.54
CA ALA A 551 -19.52 -26.87 -2.89
C ALA A 551 -19.35 -25.60 -3.74
N SER A 552 -20.40 -24.77 -3.77
CA SER A 552 -20.28 -23.44 -4.39
C SER A 552 -19.30 -22.56 -3.60
N ARG A 553 -18.70 -21.56 -4.25
CA ARG A 553 -17.81 -20.60 -3.55
C ARG A 553 -18.51 -19.88 -2.39
N GLY A 554 -19.81 -19.59 -2.52
CA GLY A 554 -20.59 -19.01 -1.44
C GLY A 554 -20.74 -19.95 -0.24
N CYS A 555 -21.00 -21.23 -0.50
CA CYS A 555 -21.07 -22.27 0.53
C CYS A 555 -19.72 -22.43 1.25
N LEU A 556 -18.61 -22.54 0.51
CA LEU A 556 -17.27 -22.64 1.10
C LEU A 556 -16.91 -21.43 1.97
N ARG A 557 -17.30 -20.23 1.55
CA ARG A 557 -17.12 -18.99 2.33
C ARG A 557 -17.93 -18.99 3.63
N SER A 558 -19.17 -19.48 3.58
CA SER A 558 -20.00 -19.59 4.77
C SER A 558 -19.47 -20.65 5.74
N LEU A 559 -19.09 -21.83 5.23
CA LEU A 559 -18.46 -22.89 6.01
C LEU A 559 -17.14 -22.45 6.65
N SER A 560 -16.30 -21.72 5.92
CA SER A 560 -14.96 -21.33 6.39
C SER A 560 -14.98 -20.46 7.64
N LEU A 561 -16.01 -19.64 7.82
CA LEU A 561 -16.21 -18.79 8.99
C LEU A 561 -16.55 -19.59 10.26
N HIS A 562 -17.08 -20.80 10.12
CA HIS A 562 -17.46 -21.67 11.23
C HIS A 562 -16.41 -22.72 11.59
N ILE A 563 -15.33 -22.83 10.82
CA ILE A 563 -14.21 -23.72 11.11
C ILE A 563 -13.38 -23.13 12.26
N LYS A 564 -13.19 -23.93 13.31
CA LYS A 564 -12.38 -23.57 14.48
C LYS A 564 -11.22 -24.54 14.62
N THR A 565 -10.19 -24.13 15.34
CA THR A 565 -9.04 -25.00 15.67
C THR A 565 -9.16 -25.53 17.10
N SER A 566 -8.65 -26.74 17.32
CA SER A 566 -8.52 -27.40 18.61
C SER A 566 -7.14 -28.04 18.72
N PHE A 567 -6.65 -28.20 19.94
CA PHE A 567 -5.34 -28.77 20.23
C PHE A 567 -5.48 -29.87 21.28
N CYS A 568 -4.84 -31.02 21.04
CA CYS A 568 -4.78 -32.13 21.99
C CYS A 568 -3.32 -32.50 22.26
N ALA A 569 -2.97 -32.61 23.54
CA ALA A 569 -1.67 -33.08 23.98
C ALA A 569 -1.59 -34.63 24.02
N PRO A 570 -0.38 -35.23 23.94
CA PRO A 570 -0.21 -36.66 24.03
C PRO A 570 -0.87 -37.25 25.29
N GLY A 571 -1.63 -38.33 25.12
CA GLY A 571 -2.34 -39.00 26.20
C GLY A 571 -3.73 -38.43 26.50
N GLU A 572 -4.11 -37.29 25.92
CA GLU A 572 -5.42 -36.68 26.16
C GLU A 572 -6.51 -37.28 25.27
N TYR A 573 -7.71 -37.39 25.84
CA TYR A 573 -8.90 -37.76 25.10
C TYR A 573 -9.51 -36.52 24.44
N LEU A 574 -9.64 -36.57 23.12
CA LEU A 574 -10.43 -35.61 22.33
C LEU A 574 -11.92 -35.82 22.56
N ILE A 575 -12.35 -37.10 22.55
CA ILE A 575 -13.73 -37.54 22.70
C ILE A 575 -13.72 -38.80 23.57
N ARG A 576 -14.69 -38.94 24.49
CA ARG A 576 -14.90 -40.20 25.21
C ARG A 576 -16.11 -40.95 24.70
N HIS A 577 -16.11 -42.26 24.90
CA HIS A 577 -17.23 -43.14 24.62
C HIS A 577 -18.47 -42.70 25.39
N GLY A 578 -19.59 -42.54 24.69
CA GLY A 578 -20.87 -42.10 25.23
C GLY A 578 -21.07 -40.57 25.25
N ASP A 579 -20.05 -39.78 24.90
CA ASP A 579 -20.17 -38.34 24.74
C ASP A 579 -21.11 -37.98 23.57
N ALA A 580 -21.74 -36.82 23.68
CA ALA A 580 -22.50 -36.24 22.58
C ALA A 580 -21.53 -35.65 21.55
N LEU A 581 -21.53 -36.18 20.32
CA LEU A 581 -20.70 -35.64 19.24
C LEU A 581 -21.24 -34.27 18.80
N GLN A 582 -20.45 -33.22 19.06
CA GLN A 582 -20.84 -31.83 18.75
C GLN A 582 -20.20 -31.28 17.48
N ALA A 583 -19.17 -31.95 16.95
CA ALA A 583 -18.38 -31.47 15.82
C ALA A 583 -17.75 -32.62 15.03
N ASN A 584 -17.50 -32.36 13.75
CA ASN A 584 -16.63 -33.18 12.91
C ASN A 584 -15.22 -32.59 12.95
N TYR A 585 -14.21 -33.43 13.15
CA TYR A 585 -12.81 -33.06 13.34
C TYR A 585 -11.97 -33.51 12.14
N PHE A 586 -11.07 -32.65 11.70
CA PHE A 586 -10.06 -32.87 10.68
C PHE A 586 -8.68 -32.81 11.32
N VAL A 587 -7.84 -33.82 11.07
CA VAL A 587 -6.50 -33.91 11.65
C VAL A 587 -5.50 -33.17 10.76
N CYS A 588 -5.05 -32.00 11.20
CA CYS A 588 -4.07 -31.19 10.47
C CYS A 588 -2.64 -31.70 10.67
N SER A 589 -2.32 -32.14 11.89
CA SER A 589 -1.00 -32.66 12.29
C SER A 589 -1.13 -33.58 13.51
N GLY A 590 -0.14 -34.46 13.69
CA GLY A 590 -0.10 -35.44 14.77
C GLY A 590 -0.82 -36.74 14.45
N SER A 591 -1.08 -37.52 15.49
CA SER A 591 -1.69 -38.85 15.41
C SER A 591 -2.60 -39.11 16.60
N LEU A 592 -3.78 -39.68 16.33
CA LEU A 592 -4.76 -40.10 17.33
C LEU A 592 -4.98 -41.61 17.23
N GLU A 593 -5.30 -42.24 18.36
CA GLU A 593 -5.79 -43.61 18.43
C GLU A 593 -7.27 -43.61 18.80
N VAL A 594 -8.04 -44.49 18.16
CA VAL A 594 -9.43 -44.76 18.50
C VAL A 594 -9.49 -46.05 19.30
N LEU A 595 -10.07 -46.00 20.49
CA LEU A 595 -10.09 -47.07 21.47
C LEU A 595 -11.54 -47.50 21.76
N LYS A 596 -11.80 -48.80 21.80
CA LYS A 596 -13.06 -49.35 22.30
C LYS A 596 -12.77 -50.53 23.21
N ASP A 597 -13.28 -50.48 24.44
CA ASP A 597 -13.04 -51.51 25.48
C ASP A 597 -11.55 -51.83 25.68
N GLY A 598 -10.67 -50.82 25.53
CA GLY A 598 -9.22 -50.95 25.64
C GLY A 598 -8.51 -51.49 24.39
N MET A 599 -9.24 -51.83 23.34
CA MET A 599 -8.69 -52.25 22.05
C MET A 599 -8.52 -51.06 21.10
N VAL A 600 -7.36 -50.94 20.47
CA VAL A 600 -7.12 -49.93 19.41
C VAL A 600 -7.83 -50.39 18.13
N LEU A 601 -8.84 -49.64 17.70
CA LEU A 601 -9.61 -49.90 16.49
C LEU A 601 -9.03 -49.21 15.25
N ALA A 602 -8.47 -48.01 15.42
CA ALA A 602 -7.90 -47.22 14.34
C ALA A 602 -6.80 -46.29 14.84
N ILE A 603 -5.87 -45.95 13.96
CA ILE A 603 -4.89 -44.87 14.15
C ILE A 603 -5.15 -43.84 13.05
N LEU A 604 -5.38 -42.60 13.46
CA LEU A 604 -5.75 -41.49 12.61
C LEU A 604 -4.57 -40.52 12.54
N GLY A 605 -4.13 -40.19 11.33
CA GLY A 605 -3.02 -39.30 11.06
C GLY A 605 -3.45 -38.04 10.31
N LYS A 606 -2.46 -37.28 9.84
CA LYS A 606 -2.69 -36.08 9.04
C LYS A 606 -3.56 -36.36 7.81
N GLY A 607 -4.63 -35.59 7.65
CA GLY A 607 -5.57 -35.68 6.53
C GLY A 607 -6.84 -36.45 6.84
N ASP A 608 -6.91 -37.10 8.01
CA ASP A 608 -8.06 -37.91 8.37
C ASP A 608 -9.23 -37.06 8.90
N LEU A 609 -10.44 -37.46 8.53
CA LEU A 609 -11.70 -36.84 8.94
C LEU A 609 -12.44 -37.78 9.89
N ILE A 610 -12.80 -37.24 11.06
CA ILE A 610 -13.43 -37.95 12.18
C ILE A 610 -14.76 -37.29 12.47
N GLY A 611 -15.82 -38.06 12.64
CA GLY A 611 -17.13 -37.49 12.86
C GLY A 611 -18.22 -38.52 12.79
N ALA A 612 -19.42 -38.06 12.44
CA ALA A 612 -20.53 -38.93 12.14
C ALA A 612 -21.39 -38.32 11.04
N ASP A 613 -22.24 -39.16 10.46
CA ASP A 613 -23.26 -38.72 9.51
C ASP A 613 -24.23 -37.75 10.18
N LEU A 614 -24.74 -36.81 9.40
CA LEU A 614 -25.76 -35.86 9.83
C LEU A 614 -27.13 -36.56 9.84
N PRO A 615 -27.73 -36.88 11.01
CA PRO A 615 -29.09 -37.38 11.04
C PRO A 615 -30.06 -36.29 10.56
N GLU A 616 -31.12 -36.71 9.85
CA GLU A 616 -32.21 -35.83 9.40
C GLU A 616 -32.94 -35.15 10.57
N ASN A 617 -32.96 -35.79 11.74
CA ASN A 617 -33.55 -35.26 12.97
C ASN A 617 -32.48 -34.71 13.93
N ASP A 618 -32.87 -33.79 14.82
CA ASP A 618 -32.06 -33.21 15.90
C ASP A 618 -31.69 -34.18 17.04
N LEU A 619 -31.45 -35.44 16.68
CA LEU A 619 -31.00 -36.47 17.61
C LEU A 619 -29.54 -36.23 18.00
N VAL A 620 -29.29 -36.31 19.30
CA VAL A 620 -27.93 -36.27 19.85
C VAL A 620 -27.21 -37.55 19.43
N ILE A 621 -26.12 -37.40 18.68
CA ILE A 621 -25.26 -38.51 18.25
C ILE A 621 -24.37 -38.88 19.44
N LYS A 622 -24.50 -40.11 19.95
CA LYS A 622 -23.60 -40.64 20.97
C LYS A 622 -22.40 -41.32 20.32
N THR A 623 -21.21 -41.10 20.87
CA THR A 623 -19.95 -41.67 20.39
C THR A 623 -19.78 -43.11 20.87
N ASN A 624 -19.27 -43.98 20.01
CA ASN A 624 -19.10 -45.42 20.27
C ASN A 624 -17.64 -45.82 20.56
N ALA A 625 -16.74 -44.86 20.64
CA ALA A 625 -15.32 -45.09 20.91
C ALA A 625 -14.70 -43.87 21.60
N ASP A 626 -13.62 -44.11 22.34
CA ASP A 626 -12.71 -43.10 22.85
C ASP A 626 -11.75 -42.68 21.72
N VAL A 627 -11.47 -41.39 21.60
CA VAL A 627 -10.45 -40.86 20.67
C VAL A 627 -9.39 -40.17 21.50
N LYS A 628 -8.15 -40.67 21.44
CA LYS A 628 -7.03 -40.22 22.28
C LYS A 628 -5.84 -39.81 21.42
N ALA A 629 -5.17 -38.72 21.78
CA ALA A 629 -4.00 -38.26 21.06
C ALA A 629 -2.74 -39.05 21.46
N LEU A 630 -1.96 -39.49 20.48
CA LEU A 630 -0.66 -40.16 20.67
C LEU A 630 0.49 -39.15 20.69
N THR A 631 0.35 -38.09 19.89
CA THR A 631 1.31 -36.99 19.75
C THR A 631 0.60 -35.66 19.98
N TYR A 632 1.32 -34.54 19.86
CA TYR A 632 0.68 -33.23 19.83
C TYR A 632 -0.14 -33.11 18.54
N CYS A 633 -1.45 -32.99 18.69
CA CYS A 633 -2.40 -32.98 17.59
C CYS A 633 -3.00 -31.59 17.40
N ASP A 634 -2.84 -31.06 16.19
CA ASP A 634 -3.54 -29.87 15.72
C ASP A 634 -4.75 -30.32 14.90
N LEU A 635 -5.93 -29.86 15.32
CA LEU A 635 -7.20 -30.27 14.75
C LEU A 635 -7.98 -29.04 14.27
N GLN A 636 -8.68 -29.19 13.16
CA GLN A 636 -9.75 -28.26 12.76
C GLN A 636 -11.09 -28.94 12.97
N TYR A 637 -12.12 -28.21 13.36
CA TYR A 637 -13.44 -28.77 13.54
C TYR A 637 -14.53 -27.83 13.07
N ILE A 638 -15.62 -28.44 12.62
CA ILE A 638 -16.87 -27.74 12.29
C ILE A 638 -17.94 -28.31 13.20
N SER A 639 -18.59 -27.44 13.99
CA SER A 639 -19.70 -27.88 14.84
C SER A 639 -20.85 -28.38 13.99
N VAL A 640 -21.49 -29.46 14.41
CA VAL A 640 -22.65 -30.07 13.71
C VAL A 640 -23.78 -29.05 13.56
N ARG A 641 -23.98 -28.17 14.56
CA ARG A 641 -24.97 -27.08 14.51
C ARG A 641 -24.67 -26.10 13.38
N ALA A 642 -23.48 -25.51 13.35
CA ALA A 642 -23.10 -24.58 12.29
C ALA A 642 -23.09 -25.25 10.90
N LEU A 643 -22.64 -26.51 10.83
CA LEU A 643 -22.69 -27.27 9.58
C LEU A 643 -24.13 -27.39 9.09
N ARG A 644 -25.08 -27.75 9.97
CA ARG A 644 -26.50 -27.84 9.61
C ARG A 644 -27.09 -26.48 9.20
N GLU A 645 -26.75 -25.40 9.90
CA GLU A 645 -27.18 -24.05 9.54
C GLU A 645 -26.74 -23.68 8.11
N VAL A 646 -25.47 -23.93 7.77
CA VAL A 646 -24.95 -23.63 6.43
C VAL A 646 -25.56 -24.56 5.37
N LEU A 647 -25.69 -25.86 5.65
CA LEU A 647 -26.32 -26.79 4.69
C LEU A 647 -27.82 -26.49 4.49
N GLY A 648 -28.49 -25.91 5.49
CA GLY A 648 -29.86 -25.39 5.37
C GLY A 648 -29.97 -24.21 4.41
N LEU A 649 -28.94 -23.36 4.33
CA LEU A 649 -28.87 -22.26 3.35
C LEU A 649 -28.57 -22.76 1.92
N TYR A 650 -27.96 -23.94 1.78
CA TYR A 650 -27.55 -24.53 0.50
C TYR A 650 -28.16 -25.95 0.32
N PRO A 651 -29.48 -26.09 0.14
CA PRO A 651 -30.16 -27.40 0.15
C PRO A 651 -29.69 -28.35 -0.95
N GLU A 652 -29.37 -27.82 -2.14
CA GLU A 652 -28.82 -28.62 -3.27
C GLU A 652 -27.50 -29.29 -2.90
N TYR A 653 -26.65 -28.59 -2.13
CA TYR A 653 -25.39 -29.13 -1.65
C TYR A 653 -25.59 -29.97 -0.39
N GLY A 654 -26.52 -29.60 0.51
CA GLY A 654 -26.82 -30.33 1.76
C GLY A 654 -27.22 -31.78 1.56
N SER A 655 -28.09 -32.05 0.60
CA SER A 655 -28.50 -33.43 0.24
C SER A 655 -27.31 -34.28 -0.23
N ARG A 656 -26.45 -33.71 -1.08
CA ARG A 656 -25.24 -34.38 -1.57
C ARG A 656 -24.20 -34.58 -0.47
N PHE A 657 -23.95 -33.55 0.32
CA PHE A 657 -23.04 -33.60 1.46
C PHE A 657 -23.41 -34.74 2.41
N SER A 658 -24.70 -34.93 2.68
CA SER A 658 -25.20 -35.99 3.57
C SER A 658 -24.96 -37.40 3.00
N SER A 659 -24.99 -37.56 1.68
CA SER A 659 -24.65 -38.83 1.00
C SER A 659 -23.14 -39.07 0.94
N ASP A 660 -22.36 -38.01 0.71
CA ASP A 660 -20.92 -38.10 0.49
C ASP A 660 -20.16 -38.23 1.81
N ILE A 661 -20.62 -37.61 2.90
CA ILE A 661 -19.91 -37.62 4.19
C ILE A 661 -19.70 -39.03 4.74
N HIS A 662 -20.69 -39.93 4.60
CA HIS A 662 -20.61 -41.30 5.08
C HIS A 662 -19.41 -42.06 4.49
N HIS A 663 -19.09 -41.81 3.22
CA HIS A 663 -17.99 -42.45 2.50
C HIS A 663 -16.64 -41.73 2.67
N ASN A 664 -16.65 -40.48 3.15
CA ASN A 664 -15.45 -39.65 3.30
C ASN A 664 -14.95 -39.55 4.75
N LEU A 665 -15.68 -40.10 5.72
CA LEU A 665 -15.21 -40.23 7.10
C LEU A 665 -14.19 -41.36 7.19
N THR A 666 -12.98 -41.06 7.67
CA THR A 666 -11.96 -42.09 7.96
C THR A 666 -12.43 -43.00 9.09
N TYR A 667 -13.12 -42.44 10.09
CA TYR A 667 -13.76 -43.19 11.15
C TYR A 667 -15.10 -42.57 11.55
N ASN A 668 -16.17 -43.35 11.45
CA ASN A 668 -17.50 -42.95 11.86
C ASN A 668 -17.70 -43.27 13.35
N LEU A 669 -17.86 -42.26 14.18
CA LEU A 669 -18.00 -42.41 15.64
C LEU A 669 -19.39 -42.93 16.06
N ARG A 670 -20.36 -43.00 15.15
CA ARG A 670 -21.70 -43.54 15.39
C ARG A 670 -21.74 -45.06 15.19
N GLU A 671 -21.19 -45.54 14.08
CA GLU A 671 -21.15 -46.95 13.71
C GLU A 671 -19.81 -47.53 14.17
N GLY A 672 -19.82 -48.45 15.14
CA GLY A 672 -18.59 -48.94 15.80
C GLY A 672 -17.67 -49.81 14.93
N THR A 673 -17.79 -49.72 13.61
CA THR A 673 -17.04 -50.46 12.60
C THR A 673 -16.79 -49.56 11.40
N PRO A 674 -15.56 -49.49 10.86
CA PRO A 674 -15.30 -48.73 9.65
C PRO A 674 -16.16 -49.28 8.49
N PRO A 675 -16.79 -48.42 7.67
CA PRO A 675 -17.43 -48.87 6.44
C PRO A 675 -16.34 -49.46 5.55
N TYR A 676 -16.35 -50.79 5.41
CA TYR A 676 -15.57 -51.62 4.48
C TYR A 676 -14.17 -51.11 4.12
N CYS A 677 -13.14 -51.76 4.68
CA CYS A 677 -11.82 -51.81 4.07
C CYS A 677 -11.92 -52.25 2.59
N ILE A 678 -12.07 -51.30 1.67
CA ILE A 678 -11.67 -51.47 0.29
C ILE A 678 -10.16 -51.43 0.32
N PHE A 679 -9.56 -52.62 0.39
CA PHE A 679 -8.22 -52.85 -0.12
C PHE A 679 -8.16 -52.23 -1.52
N TRP A 680 -7.54 -51.06 -1.66
CA TRP A 680 -6.99 -50.67 -2.95
C TRP A 680 -5.85 -51.65 -3.24
N PRO A 681 -5.92 -52.49 -4.28
CA PRO A 681 -4.73 -53.20 -4.74
C PRO A 681 -3.85 -52.15 -5.42
N TYR A 682 -3.02 -51.45 -4.65
CA TYR A 682 -1.82 -50.87 -5.23
C TYR A 682 -0.93 -52.04 -5.65
N PRO A 683 -0.50 -52.13 -6.92
CA PRO A 683 0.42 -53.17 -7.32
C PRO A 683 1.72 -52.98 -6.55
N TYR A 684 2.13 -54.07 -5.90
CA TYR A 684 3.40 -54.27 -5.23
C TYR A 684 4.54 -53.70 -6.09
N THR A 685 4.94 -52.46 -5.82
CA THR A 685 6.11 -51.83 -6.44
C THR A 685 6.98 -51.26 -5.32
N ASP A 686 7.84 -52.17 -4.85
CA ASP A 686 9.21 -51.93 -4.41
C ASP A 686 9.46 -50.80 -3.39
N ILE A 687 9.15 -51.12 -2.12
CA ILE A 687 9.46 -50.30 -0.93
C ILE A 687 10.99 -50.13 -0.72
N LYS A 688 11.86 -50.87 -1.42
CA LYS A 688 13.33 -50.67 -1.33
C LYS A 688 13.85 -49.54 -2.24
N GLY A 689 13.14 -49.17 -3.30
CA GLY A 689 13.59 -48.11 -4.24
C GLY A 689 13.34 -46.67 -3.77
N ILE A 690 12.28 -46.43 -3.00
CA ILE A 690 11.85 -45.07 -2.61
C ILE A 690 12.62 -44.54 -1.39
N LEU A 691 12.99 -45.43 -0.46
CA LEU A 691 13.84 -45.09 0.70
C LEU A 691 15.27 -44.71 0.28
N LEU A 692 15.80 -45.28 -0.80
CA LEU A 692 17.11 -44.91 -1.36
C LEU A 692 17.07 -43.60 -2.18
N LYS A 693 15.94 -43.26 -2.81
CA LYS A 693 15.80 -41.98 -3.55
C LYS A 693 15.54 -40.77 -2.65
N LYS A 694 14.85 -40.92 -1.51
CA LYS A 694 14.68 -39.81 -0.52
C LYS A 694 15.94 -39.53 0.29
N LYS A 695 16.77 -40.54 0.60
CA LYS A 695 18.06 -40.34 1.30
C LYS A 695 19.10 -39.62 0.43
N LYS A 696 19.08 -39.80 -0.90
CA LYS A 696 19.96 -39.07 -1.85
C LYS A 696 19.54 -37.60 -2.08
N ARG A 697 18.26 -37.25 -1.97
CA ARG A 697 17.81 -35.84 -2.11
C ARG A 697 18.16 -34.99 -0.88
N ASN A 698 18.05 -35.55 0.34
CA ASN A 698 18.43 -34.82 1.56
C ASN A 698 19.95 -34.70 1.77
N LEU A 699 20.78 -35.57 1.18
CA LEU A 699 22.24 -35.38 1.18
C LEU A 699 22.74 -34.36 0.15
N ALA A 700 21.97 -34.05 -0.89
CA ALA A 700 22.34 -33.04 -1.88
C ALA A 700 22.06 -31.61 -1.39
N THR A 701 21.09 -31.42 -0.50
CA THR A 701 20.76 -30.09 0.07
C THR A 701 21.67 -29.70 1.25
N LEU A 702 22.37 -30.66 1.86
CA LEU A 702 23.34 -30.44 2.94
C LEU A 702 24.79 -30.18 2.46
N ARG A 703 25.03 -30.11 1.14
CA ARG A 703 26.34 -29.77 0.54
C ARG A 703 26.43 -28.37 -0.08
N LEU A 704 25.41 -27.51 0.10
CA LEU A 704 25.40 -26.13 -0.45
C LEU A 704 25.45 -25.01 0.60
N LEU A 705 25.68 -25.34 1.87
CA LEU A 705 25.92 -24.36 2.94
C LEU A 705 27.17 -24.76 3.75
N GLN A 706 28.34 -24.71 3.11
CA GLN A 706 29.62 -24.56 3.78
C GLN A 706 30.31 -23.32 3.21
N LEU A 707 30.09 -22.18 3.88
CA LEU A 707 31.00 -21.04 3.83
C LEU A 707 32.31 -21.44 4.53
N PRO A 708 33.49 -21.13 3.98
CA PRO A 708 34.75 -21.39 4.67
C PRO A 708 34.99 -20.30 5.73
N LEU A 709 35.07 -20.70 6.99
CA LEU A 709 35.75 -19.94 8.03
C LEU A 709 37.25 -20.08 7.81
N ASN A 710 37.88 -19.02 7.29
CA ASN A 710 39.32 -18.92 7.19
C ASN A 710 39.86 -18.39 8.52
N VAL A 711 40.45 -19.27 9.33
CA VAL A 711 41.23 -18.93 10.52
C VAL A 711 42.70 -18.91 10.07
N ASN A 712 43.25 -17.71 9.92
CA ASN A 712 44.69 -17.50 9.80
C ASN A 712 45.28 -17.39 11.22
N ASN A 713 46.21 -18.28 11.54
CA ASN A 713 47.27 -18.03 12.52
C ASN A 713 48.50 -18.85 12.11
N ASN A 714 49.53 -18.16 11.58
CA ASN A 714 50.97 -18.37 11.81
C ASN A 714 51.78 -17.62 10.74
N THR A 715 52.13 -16.37 11.05
CA THR A 715 53.48 -15.77 11.15
C THR A 715 53.30 -14.28 11.36
#